data_AF-A0A6G6K255-F1
#
_entry.id   AF-A0A6G6K255-F1
#
_cell.length_a   1.000
_cell.length_b   1.000
_cell.length_c   1.000
_cell.angle_alpha   90.00
_cell.angle_beta   90.00
_cell.angle_gamma   90.00
#
_symmetry.space_group_name_H-M   'P 1'
#
loop_
_entity.id
_entity.type
_entity.pdbx_description
1 polymer ?
#
loop_
_entity_poly.entity_id
_entity_poly.type
_entity_poly.pdbx_seq_one_letter_code
_entity_poly.pdbx_strand_id
1 'polypeptide(L)'
;MLAAFLSLFRFPGLCLLAVALSSSALAQGHAQSSSPIPKILFDTDMDTDCDDAGAMAVLHALADRGECEILATVVSVTHPGAAPTVAAINAYYGRPDLPIGAPKKNGKSHPSKYVDQIAKEFPQSLKSTADVPDAALVYRDILEKQPDQTVTIVTVGYLTNLRNLLELPAEGSHASGADLVKQKVKLYVCMGGNFIGSPAKDDLKLGNVNFTREPGSVLKVIREWPTPIVFAGREVCSVPSGLQIGSSLANTPMNNPVRRSYEHYFGGTAKDRHVADLATVLYAVRGHRDYWDIQSTGYMDLKDDMTFEWKSSPDKDQSYLLKKKDVSGKPNDAYVESVLDELLIQPPAASIKEQDKSADNLREGILTQEDSPPIKETRHRLPFSFPDYSGHWKKAGNTQNEEERHRLLLEMSMDPVLSSEQRAEAATLAAFVEKWMQGGLKFYSKQWDAYDFGISEKSRLYPITALYQGRMRAWQLIENSTIRSHPVEGPKLHQRACEDFRRFQKAFPENPIPGMYLGQAIPWEKSFPDTPDAPEWAVLQREQIERLRDIIHWWIDHRQREDGQFGGGWGDDCEMWRWWAVVLMGFEDKKSLEAQLKFSKSAMNRPHLKGGFNQEITDVEHAAEDTTDNLIPLMALEPENQRWKDWALKMGPFMRDAWTGKNERGQLQFKSFYFSATDTSPVPTRAFDVMANVGALHPAFLIWQQQNDSVLDEVLPAWLDTWVDATARAENGKPAGILPSSIRWPDGAAAGAEKPWWEPVKPGGYMHSYYIWPSVITELTDALIIAHVKTGKDKYLQPLRSMAAMRLKWLREKGTTHAKPGSEAWCAENLGPRENANSNFGALVKSLARCKALTGTTEFDELLALESAQYTLRSDASGREEITAALRDSAKALRVNFAGFTSEVRSTDRVMRFAQFLAEDYKFDDYKGVTLPKHELLYRMVSGDTNAPRFPQMAVRWLTPAKDIAVFVTKANTNHLTAELFHFGKEDRFLEAELRLLKPGRYKASLKEAGNVSTLPAIEVKAGPFSRLSLKLPPGKLATLDIQPEG
;
A
#
# COMPACT_ATOMS: atom_id res chain seq x y z
N MET A 1 -58.62 41.29 -7.50
CA MET A 1 -58.28 42.52 -6.75
C MET A 1 -56.77 42.67 -6.86
N LEU A 2 -56.24 43.64 -7.62
CA LEU A 2 -55.93 45.04 -7.20
C LEU A 2 -55.05 45.08 -5.94
N ALA A 3 -53.95 45.85 -5.80
CA ALA A 3 -53.21 46.77 -6.70
C ALA A 3 -51.89 47.20 -5.98
N ALA A 4 -50.81 47.75 -6.57
CA ALA A 4 -50.28 47.83 -7.95
C ALA A 4 -48.86 48.50 -7.92
N PHE A 5 -48.27 48.76 -9.10
CA PHE A 5 -47.19 49.74 -9.42
C PHE A 5 -45.71 49.35 -9.14
N LEU A 6 -44.71 49.68 -9.97
CA LEU A 6 -44.65 50.44 -11.25
C LEU A 6 -43.45 49.97 -12.12
N SER A 7 -43.67 49.84 -13.45
CA SER A 7 -42.80 50.22 -14.61
C SER A 7 -41.26 50.26 -14.56
N LEU A 8 -40.50 50.07 -15.66
CA LEU A 8 -40.71 49.42 -16.99
C LEU A 8 -39.31 49.39 -17.70
N PHE A 9 -38.93 48.25 -18.28
CA PHE A 9 -38.23 48.09 -19.59
C PHE A 9 -36.76 48.55 -19.86
N ARG A 10 -36.02 47.56 -20.39
CA ARG A 10 -35.06 47.57 -21.54
C ARG A 10 -33.58 48.01 -21.38
N PHE A 11 -32.72 46.97 -21.46
CA PHE A 11 -31.48 46.85 -22.26
C PHE A 11 -31.46 47.71 -23.56
N PRO A 12 -30.29 48.08 -24.15
CA PRO A 12 -29.07 47.24 -24.22
C PRO A 12 -27.71 47.99 -24.14
N GLY A 13 -26.61 47.25 -24.33
CA GLY A 13 -25.38 47.81 -24.92
C GLY A 13 -24.10 47.67 -24.10
N LEU A 14 -23.17 46.88 -24.65
CA LEU A 14 -21.78 46.74 -24.22
C LEU A 14 -21.00 48.08 -24.16
N CYS A 15 -19.97 48.08 -23.31
CA CYS A 15 -18.59 48.62 -23.49
C CYS A 15 -18.09 49.77 -22.59
N LEU A 16 -16.86 49.51 -22.10
CA LEU A 16 -15.76 50.42 -21.72
C LEU A 16 -15.65 50.97 -20.28
N LEU A 17 -14.45 50.73 -19.73
CA LEU A 17 -13.75 51.36 -18.59
C LEU A 17 -14.38 51.30 -17.18
N ALA A 18 -14.02 50.26 -16.42
CA ALA A 18 -13.74 50.36 -14.98
C ALA A 18 -12.86 49.17 -14.48
N VAL A 19 -11.65 49.00 -15.00
CA VAL A 19 -10.64 48.06 -14.45
C VAL A 19 -9.40 48.83 -14.03
N ALA A 20 -9.50 49.48 -12.87
CA ALA A 20 -8.39 49.99 -12.07
C ALA A 20 -8.89 50.27 -10.64
N LEU A 21 -8.02 50.11 -9.63
CA LEU A 21 -8.27 50.45 -8.22
C LEU A 21 -9.24 49.52 -7.46
N SER A 22 -8.92 48.23 -7.41
CA SER A 22 -9.21 47.34 -6.26
C SER A 22 -8.08 46.34 -6.05
N SER A 23 -6.84 46.82 -6.19
CA SER A 23 -5.62 46.01 -6.14
C SER A 23 -4.78 46.41 -4.93
N SER A 24 -5.08 45.87 -3.73
CA SER A 24 -4.18 45.84 -2.54
C SER A 24 -4.76 45.10 -1.32
N ALA A 25 -5.57 44.04 -1.49
CA ALA A 25 -5.89 43.09 -0.41
C ALA A 25 -6.56 41.84 -0.99
N LEU A 26 -5.82 40.72 -1.07
CA LEU A 26 -6.25 39.30 -1.20
C LEU A 26 -5.16 38.50 -1.94
N ALA A 27 -4.01 38.35 -1.29
CA ALA A 27 -2.94 37.46 -1.72
C ALA A 27 -2.37 36.72 -0.49
N GLN A 28 -3.18 35.85 0.09
CA GLN A 28 -2.73 34.82 1.04
C GLN A 28 -3.27 33.46 0.57
N GLY A 29 -2.52 32.85 -0.35
CA GLY A 29 -2.76 31.46 -0.72
C GLY A 29 -2.56 30.57 0.50
N HIS A 30 -3.51 29.66 0.74
CA HIS A 30 -3.33 28.61 1.74
C HIS A 30 -2.35 27.58 1.21
N ALA A 31 -1.06 27.81 1.45
CA ALA A 31 -0.05 26.78 1.27
C ALA A 31 -0.38 25.62 2.22
N GLN A 32 -0.53 24.41 1.66
CA GLN A 32 -0.48 23.20 2.50
C GLN A 32 0.93 23.12 3.09
N SER A 33 1.05 23.37 4.39
CA SER A 33 2.33 23.28 5.08
C SER A 33 2.76 21.82 5.16
N SER A 34 3.74 21.43 4.35
CA SER A 34 4.65 20.34 4.72
C SER A 34 5.20 20.66 6.10
N SER A 35 4.93 19.81 7.10
CA SER A 35 5.50 20.00 8.43
C SER A 35 7.02 20.10 8.30
N PRO A 36 7.67 21.17 8.80
CA PRO A 36 9.10 21.35 8.65
C PRO A 36 9.85 20.19 9.29
N ILE A 37 10.91 19.72 8.62
CA ILE A 37 11.77 18.63 9.09
C ILE A 37 12.30 18.98 10.49
N PRO A 38 12.13 18.10 11.51
CA PRO A 38 12.66 18.33 12.84
C PRO A 38 14.16 18.59 12.83
N LYS A 39 14.57 19.71 13.45
CA LYS A 39 15.96 20.06 13.69
C LYS A 39 16.36 19.58 15.08
N ILE A 40 17.21 18.57 15.15
CA ILE A 40 17.56 17.85 16.37
C ILE A 40 18.90 18.32 16.91
N LEU A 41 18.92 18.70 18.19
CA LEU A 41 20.15 18.84 18.96
C LEU A 41 20.19 17.69 19.97
N PHE A 42 21.15 16.79 19.83
CA PHE A 42 21.25 15.54 20.60
C PHE A 42 22.31 15.65 21.70
N ASP A 43 21.98 15.21 22.90
CA ASP A 43 22.79 15.35 24.12
C ASP A 43 22.81 14.01 24.90
N THR A 44 23.98 13.40 24.96
CA THR A 44 24.20 11.99 25.36
C THR A 44 25.21 11.91 26.50
N ASP A 45 25.13 10.94 27.42
CA ASP A 45 26.26 10.73 28.35
C ASP A 45 27.38 9.91 27.70
N MET A 46 27.08 9.00 26.76
CA MET A 46 28.08 8.22 26.01
C MET A 46 29.20 7.70 26.94
N ASP A 47 28.76 7.10 28.04
CA ASP A 47 29.60 6.72 29.18
C ASP A 47 29.19 5.32 29.65
N THR A 48 28.04 5.19 30.32
CA THR A 48 27.81 4.01 31.18
C THR A 48 26.95 2.88 30.61
N ASP A 49 26.15 3.12 29.57
CA ASP A 49 25.44 2.07 28.85
C ASP A 49 25.62 2.20 27.33
N CYS A 50 25.24 1.16 26.58
CA CYS A 50 25.47 1.08 25.14
C CYS A 50 24.31 1.62 24.30
N ASP A 51 23.15 1.90 24.90
CA ASP A 51 22.01 2.46 24.17
C ASP A 51 22.20 3.90 23.70
N ASP A 52 23.11 4.69 24.26
CA ASP A 52 23.58 5.96 23.66
C ASP A 52 24.05 5.77 22.21
N ALA A 53 24.87 4.75 21.97
CA ALA A 53 25.42 4.44 20.65
C ALA A 53 24.33 3.89 19.71
N GLY A 54 23.38 3.12 20.25
CA GLY A 54 22.20 2.68 19.50
C GLY A 54 21.28 3.85 19.13
N ALA A 55 21.10 4.83 20.01
CA ALA A 55 20.33 6.04 19.77
C ALA A 55 20.96 6.92 18.70
N MET A 56 22.30 7.02 18.68
CA MET A 56 23.01 7.66 17.58
C MET A 56 22.80 6.91 16.25
N ALA A 57 22.83 5.57 16.22
CA ALA A 57 22.52 4.81 15.01
C ALA A 57 21.11 5.12 14.48
N VAL A 58 20.10 5.08 15.36
CA VAL A 58 18.71 5.42 15.02
C VAL A 58 18.59 6.87 14.54
N LEU A 59 19.27 7.83 15.18
CA LEU A 59 19.26 9.24 14.80
C LEU A 59 19.89 9.45 13.41
N HIS A 60 21.06 8.85 13.15
CA HIS A 60 21.73 8.92 11.85
C HIS A 60 20.94 8.19 10.76
N ALA A 61 20.30 7.06 11.06
CA ALA A 61 19.45 6.34 10.12
C ALA A 61 18.22 7.17 9.71
N LEU A 62 17.60 7.88 10.66
CA LEU A 62 16.50 8.82 10.40
C LEU A 62 16.97 10.06 9.61
N ALA A 63 18.18 10.57 9.88
CA ALA A 63 18.77 11.66 9.11
C ALA A 63 19.16 11.23 7.67
N ASP A 64 19.65 10.00 7.48
CA ASP A 64 19.91 9.39 6.16
C ASP A 64 18.60 9.20 5.36
N ARG A 65 17.47 8.98 6.04
CA ARG A 65 16.13 8.95 5.44
C ARG A 65 15.53 10.34 5.16
N GLY A 66 16.23 11.42 5.53
CA GLY A 66 15.72 12.80 5.42
C GLY A 66 14.57 13.11 6.39
N GLU A 67 14.39 12.31 7.45
CA GLU A 67 13.32 12.53 8.44
C GLU A 67 13.70 13.57 9.50
N CYS A 68 14.99 13.89 9.68
CA CYS A 68 15.48 14.94 10.57
C CYS A 68 16.80 15.59 10.08
N GLU A 69 17.09 16.79 10.59
CA GLU A 69 18.37 17.49 10.45
C GLU A 69 19.10 17.44 11.81
N ILE A 70 20.30 16.85 11.88
CA ILE A 70 21.12 16.84 13.10
C ILE A 70 21.94 18.14 13.14
N LEU A 71 21.72 18.97 14.16
CA LEU A 71 22.42 20.25 14.33
C LEU A 71 23.73 20.12 15.11
N ALA A 72 23.74 19.28 16.14
CA ALA A 72 24.90 18.97 16.97
C ALA A 72 24.66 17.67 17.76
N THR A 73 25.75 17.03 18.17
CA THR A 73 25.77 15.85 19.05
C THR A 73 26.74 16.13 20.19
N VAL A 74 26.24 16.64 21.31
CA VAL A 74 27.06 17.04 22.46
C VAL A 74 27.07 15.93 23.53
N VAL A 75 28.10 15.91 24.38
CA VAL A 75 28.19 14.97 25.50
C VAL A 75 27.96 15.68 26.84
N SER A 76 27.27 15.03 27.77
CA SER A 76 26.92 15.56 29.11
C SER A 76 27.95 15.22 30.19
N VAL A 77 29.05 14.57 29.83
CA VAL A 77 30.10 14.07 30.76
C VAL A 77 31.47 14.65 30.45
N THR A 78 32.40 14.43 31.38
CA THR A 78 33.83 14.73 31.25
C THR A 78 34.69 13.47 31.01
N HIS A 79 34.08 12.30 30.78
CA HIS A 79 34.82 11.06 30.49
C HIS A 79 35.70 11.22 29.24
N PRO A 80 37.03 10.96 29.30
CA PRO A 80 37.96 11.33 28.23
C PRO A 80 37.62 10.79 26.84
N GLY A 81 37.10 9.56 26.75
CA GLY A 81 36.73 8.93 25.47
C GLY A 81 35.33 9.27 24.93
N ALA A 82 34.48 10.00 25.66
CA ALA A 82 33.06 10.20 25.29
C ALA A 82 32.88 11.00 23.99
N ALA A 83 33.43 12.22 23.91
CA ALA A 83 33.37 13.01 22.68
C ALA A 83 34.15 12.38 21.50
N PRO A 84 35.33 11.76 21.70
CA PRO A 84 35.95 10.90 20.70
C PRO A 84 35.06 9.76 20.17
N THR A 85 34.26 9.13 21.03
CA THR A 85 33.32 8.05 20.64
C THR A 85 32.15 8.60 19.82
N VAL A 86 31.56 9.72 20.23
CA VAL A 86 30.55 10.44 19.43
C VAL A 86 31.12 10.85 18.06
N ALA A 87 32.36 11.36 18.02
CA ALA A 87 33.03 11.71 16.77
C ALA A 87 33.27 10.50 15.85
N ALA A 88 33.65 9.34 16.40
CA ALA A 88 33.79 8.10 15.65
C ALA A 88 32.47 7.61 15.04
N ILE A 89 31.36 7.67 15.80
CA ILE A 89 30.03 7.30 15.29
C ILE A 89 29.57 8.29 14.22
N ASN A 90 29.72 9.59 14.45
CA ASN A 90 29.42 10.64 13.46
C ASN A 90 30.22 10.45 12.16
N ALA A 91 31.52 10.18 12.24
CA ALA A 91 32.38 9.94 11.09
C ALA A 91 31.97 8.67 10.32
N TYR A 92 31.63 7.59 11.02
CA TYR A 92 31.10 6.36 10.41
C TYR A 92 29.80 6.61 9.63
N TYR A 93 28.89 7.43 10.17
CA TYR A 93 27.67 7.87 9.48
C TYR A 93 27.89 9.07 8.54
N GLY A 94 29.13 9.33 8.09
CA GLY A 94 29.45 10.32 7.05
C GLY A 94 29.24 11.78 7.45
N ARG A 95 29.18 12.09 8.75
CA ARG A 95 28.92 13.43 9.31
C ARG A 95 30.02 13.88 10.30
N PRO A 96 31.32 13.80 9.95
CA PRO A 96 32.42 14.12 10.87
C PRO A 96 32.43 15.58 11.35
N ASP A 97 31.83 16.50 10.56
CA ASP A 97 31.81 17.94 10.83
C ASP A 97 30.68 18.36 11.80
N LEU A 98 29.90 17.43 12.35
CA LEU A 98 28.87 17.74 13.33
C LEU A 98 29.50 18.38 14.59
N PRO A 99 28.97 19.52 15.07
CA PRO A 99 29.44 20.14 16.29
C PRO A 99 29.31 19.21 17.50
N ILE A 100 30.41 19.05 18.22
CA ILE A 100 30.49 18.32 19.49
C ILE A 100 30.98 19.30 20.55
N GLY A 101 30.40 19.24 21.74
CA GLY A 101 30.78 20.01 22.92
C GLY A 101 30.65 19.16 24.17
N ALA A 102 31.31 19.58 25.24
CA ALA A 102 31.29 18.89 26.54
C ALA A 102 31.24 19.90 27.70
N PRO A 103 30.68 19.57 28.86
CA PRO A 103 30.61 20.48 30.00
C PRO A 103 32.02 20.83 30.51
N LYS A 104 32.37 22.13 30.53
CA LYS A 104 33.59 22.61 31.21
C LYS A 104 33.36 22.97 32.68
N LYS A 105 32.10 22.94 33.12
CA LYS A 105 31.65 23.15 34.50
C LYS A 105 30.61 22.08 34.86
N ASN A 106 30.57 21.71 36.13
CA ASN A 106 29.59 20.79 36.74
C ASN A 106 29.59 19.32 36.23
N GLY A 107 30.12 19.02 35.04
CA GLY A 107 30.12 17.68 34.45
C GLY A 107 30.97 16.66 35.20
N LYS A 108 30.49 15.42 35.22
CA LYS A 108 31.12 14.26 35.88
C LYS A 108 31.66 13.25 34.86
N SER A 109 32.54 12.37 35.33
CA SER A 109 33.05 11.21 34.59
C SER A 109 32.71 9.95 35.39
N HIS A 110 32.25 8.91 34.71
CA HIS A 110 32.03 7.59 35.30
C HIS A 110 32.92 6.55 34.59
N PRO A 111 32.99 5.30 35.07
CA PRO A 111 33.70 4.24 34.37
C PRO A 111 32.85 3.65 33.23
N SER A 112 33.37 3.66 32.02
CA SER A 112 32.77 2.98 30.86
C SER A 112 33.35 1.59 30.62
N LYS A 113 32.58 0.73 29.93
CA LYS A 113 33.04 -0.58 29.43
C LYS A 113 33.52 -0.56 27.97
N TYR A 114 33.15 0.47 27.20
CA TYR A 114 33.34 0.47 25.74
C TYR A 114 33.98 1.76 25.21
N VAL A 115 33.69 2.90 25.82
CA VAL A 115 33.99 4.24 25.27
C VAL A 115 35.47 4.46 24.97
N ASP A 116 36.39 4.15 25.90
CA ASP A 116 37.84 4.27 25.63
C ASP A 116 38.31 3.34 24.51
N GLN A 117 37.68 2.18 24.36
CA GLN A 117 38.04 1.21 23.35
C GLN A 117 37.48 1.60 21.98
N ILE A 118 36.29 2.21 21.89
CA ILE A 118 35.76 2.77 20.63
C ILE A 118 36.58 3.99 20.19
N ALA A 119 36.87 4.91 21.11
CA ALA A 119 37.73 6.08 20.86
C ALA A 119 39.13 5.73 20.33
N LYS A 120 39.59 4.49 20.58
CA LYS A 120 40.87 3.92 20.14
C LYS A 120 40.76 3.01 18.91
N GLU A 121 39.68 2.25 18.76
CA GLU A 121 39.46 1.32 17.63
C GLU A 121 39.13 2.07 16.33
N PHE A 122 38.52 3.26 16.42
CA PHE A 122 37.93 3.96 15.27
C PHE A 122 38.67 5.25 14.88
N PRO A 123 38.84 5.55 13.57
CA PRO A 123 39.47 6.79 13.11
C PRO A 123 38.66 8.03 13.49
N GLN A 124 39.25 8.89 14.33
CA GLN A 124 38.66 10.17 14.75
C GLN A 124 39.79 11.14 15.18
N SER A 125 39.53 12.45 15.19
CA SER A 125 40.56 13.51 15.31
C SER A 125 40.72 14.12 16.72
N LEU A 126 39.84 13.80 17.66
CA LEU A 126 39.84 14.28 19.04
C LEU A 126 40.72 13.37 19.91
N LYS A 127 41.48 13.95 20.85
CA LYS A 127 42.29 13.15 21.80
C LYS A 127 41.55 12.93 23.12
N SER A 128 40.68 13.87 23.49
CA SER A 128 39.88 13.82 24.70
C SER A 128 38.61 14.67 24.59
N THR A 129 37.58 14.33 25.36
CA THR A 129 36.44 15.20 25.72
C THR A 129 36.86 16.54 26.33
N ALA A 130 38.09 16.66 26.85
CA ALA A 130 38.66 17.93 27.25
C ALA A 130 38.89 18.91 26.06
N ASP A 131 39.08 18.40 24.84
CA ASP A 131 39.52 19.19 23.67
C ASP A 131 38.38 19.92 22.94
N VAL A 132 37.14 19.43 23.04
CA VAL A 132 35.96 20.05 22.39
C VAL A 132 35.52 21.35 23.12
N PRO A 133 34.79 22.27 22.50
CA PRO A 133 34.25 23.46 23.17
C PRO A 133 33.32 23.17 24.36
N ASP A 134 32.97 24.19 25.14
CA ASP A 134 31.92 24.07 26.17
C ASP A 134 30.56 23.82 25.50
N ALA A 135 29.91 22.72 25.87
CA ALA A 135 28.60 22.35 25.34
C ALA A 135 27.57 23.48 25.45
N ALA A 136 27.56 24.26 26.54
CA ALA A 136 26.63 25.38 26.71
C ALA A 136 26.85 26.49 25.66
N LEU A 137 28.10 26.69 25.21
CA LEU A 137 28.42 27.63 24.13
C LEU A 137 28.12 27.05 22.74
N VAL A 138 28.25 25.74 22.55
CA VAL A 138 27.78 25.06 21.32
C VAL A 138 26.26 25.17 21.20
N TYR A 139 25.52 24.92 22.28
CA TYR A 139 24.08 25.16 22.35
C TYR A 139 23.74 26.60 21.97
N ARG A 140 24.43 27.59 22.55
CA ARG A 140 24.22 29.01 22.21
C ARG A 140 24.42 29.28 20.71
N ASP A 141 25.59 28.94 20.18
CA ASP A 141 25.97 29.20 18.79
C ASP A 141 25.00 28.56 17.79
N ILE A 142 24.56 27.34 18.08
CA ILE A 142 23.58 26.63 17.24
C ILE A 142 22.19 27.26 17.35
N LEU A 143 21.67 27.50 18.56
CA LEU A 143 20.33 28.05 18.76
C LEU A 143 20.21 29.47 18.19
N GLU A 144 21.22 30.33 18.35
CA GLU A 144 21.22 31.70 17.82
C GLU A 144 21.11 31.74 16.27
N LYS A 145 21.62 30.71 15.59
CA LYS A 145 21.55 30.55 14.12
C LYS A 145 20.23 29.97 13.60
N GLN A 146 19.41 29.34 14.45
CA GLN A 146 18.15 28.74 14.01
C GLN A 146 16.99 29.73 14.03
N PRO A 147 15.94 29.52 13.20
CA PRO A 147 14.68 30.25 13.34
C PRO A 147 13.99 29.94 14.68
N ASP A 148 13.23 30.91 15.17
CA ASP A 148 12.51 30.81 16.44
C ASP A 148 11.51 29.64 16.44
N GLN A 149 11.38 28.93 17.56
CA GLN A 149 10.48 27.79 17.73
C GLN A 149 10.66 26.66 16.69
N THR A 150 11.90 26.34 16.29
CA THR A 150 12.18 25.25 15.33
C THR A 150 13.01 24.09 15.86
N VAL A 151 13.78 24.28 16.95
CA VAL A 151 14.71 23.25 17.44
C VAL A 151 14.04 22.31 18.43
N THR A 152 14.22 21.01 18.22
CA THR A 152 13.93 19.98 19.22
C THR A 152 15.23 19.57 19.91
N ILE A 153 15.28 19.71 21.23
CA ILE A 153 16.39 19.20 22.05
C ILE A 153 16.06 17.79 22.52
N VAL A 154 17.03 16.88 22.46
CA VAL A 154 16.89 15.47 22.88
C VAL A 154 18.00 15.13 23.85
N THR A 155 17.68 14.92 25.13
CA THR A 155 18.66 14.44 26.12
C THR A 155 18.42 12.97 26.43
N VAL A 156 19.49 12.18 26.28
CA VAL A 156 19.54 10.79 26.72
C VAL A 156 20.49 10.57 27.91
N GLY A 157 21.37 11.55 28.20
CA GLY A 157 22.27 11.56 29.36
C GLY A 157 21.89 12.53 30.49
N TYR A 158 22.89 13.11 31.16
CA TYR A 158 22.70 14.03 32.29
C TYR A 158 22.33 15.45 31.83
N LEU A 159 21.54 16.14 32.66
CA LEU A 159 21.03 17.47 32.32
C LEU A 159 22.04 18.61 32.60
N THR A 160 23.33 18.30 32.73
CA THR A 160 24.40 19.24 33.07
C THR A 160 24.55 20.34 32.03
N ASN A 161 24.49 19.97 30.75
CA ASN A 161 24.60 20.90 29.64
C ASN A 161 23.42 21.86 29.59
N LEU A 162 22.19 21.35 29.77
CA LEU A 162 20.98 22.18 29.82
C LEU A 162 20.97 23.11 31.04
N ARG A 163 21.45 22.64 32.21
CA ARG A 163 21.66 23.51 33.37
C ARG A 163 22.66 24.63 33.05
N ASN A 164 23.83 24.27 32.53
CA ASN A 164 24.87 25.25 32.19
C ASN A 164 24.38 26.26 31.15
N LEU A 165 23.58 25.81 30.16
CA LEU A 165 22.89 26.66 29.19
C LEU A 165 21.92 27.63 29.87
N LEU A 166 20.99 27.17 30.70
CA LEU A 166 20.06 28.05 31.43
C LEU A 166 20.78 29.06 32.35
N GLU A 167 21.93 28.68 32.91
CA GLU A 167 22.78 29.54 33.74
C GLU A 167 23.67 30.53 32.94
N LEU A 168 23.69 30.47 31.60
CA LEU A 168 24.43 31.45 30.79
C LEU A 168 23.80 32.85 30.91
N PRO A 169 24.56 33.87 31.35
CA PRO A 169 24.07 35.24 31.37
C PRO A 169 23.89 35.79 29.95
N ALA A 170 23.18 36.91 29.84
CA ALA A 170 23.24 37.74 28.64
C ALA A 170 24.62 38.42 28.56
N GLU A 171 25.19 38.50 27.36
CA GLU A 171 26.53 39.07 27.12
C GLU A 171 26.54 39.85 25.81
N GLY A 172 26.78 41.16 25.87
CA GLY A 172 26.75 42.03 24.69
C GLY A 172 25.39 41.99 23.97
N SER A 173 25.38 41.49 22.73
CA SER A 173 24.17 41.26 21.93
C SER A 173 23.53 39.88 22.10
N HIS A 174 24.15 38.99 22.87
CA HIS A 174 23.68 37.62 23.08
C HIS A 174 22.68 37.57 24.25
N ALA A 175 21.52 36.95 24.02
CA ALA A 175 20.46 36.81 25.04
C ALA A 175 20.90 35.95 26.23
N SER A 176 20.18 35.95 27.35
CA SER A 176 20.41 34.94 28.39
C SER A 176 20.11 33.55 27.83
N GLY A 177 20.71 32.49 28.38
CA GLY A 177 20.46 31.14 27.88
C GLY A 177 19.00 30.69 28.07
N ALA A 178 18.35 31.14 29.15
CA ALA A 178 16.91 30.91 29.37
C ALA A 178 16.04 31.62 28.31
N ASP A 179 16.34 32.88 27.97
CA ASP A 179 15.63 33.61 26.90
C ASP A 179 15.87 32.97 25.53
N LEU A 180 17.10 32.53 25.26
CA LEU A 180 17.47 31.86 24.01
C LEU A 180 16.74 30.53 23.84
N VAL A 181 16.66 29.70 24.89
CA VAL A 181 15.86 28.46 24.89
C VAL A 181 14.39 28.80 24.62
N LYS A 182 13.82 29.77 25.36
CA LYS A 182 12.43 30.20 25.21
C LYS A 182 12.13 30.71 23.79
N GLN A 183 13.09 31.35 23.13
CA GLN A 183 12.94 31.85 21.77
C GLN A 183 13.06 30.72 20.73
N LYS A 184 14.08 29.87 20.83
CA LYS A 184 14.52 28.99 19.73
C LYS A 184 14.01 27.55 19.81
N VAL A 185 13.79 27.04 21.02
CA VAL A 185 13.42 25.64 21.24
C VAL A 185 11.90 25.48 21.15
N LYS A 186 11.48 24.58 20.26
CA LYS A 186 10.09 24.17 20.05
C LYS A 186 9.63 23.13 21.08
N LEU A 187 10.52 22.19 21.38
CA LEU A 187 10.23 21.01 22.19
C LEU A 187 11.52 20.50 22.83
N TYR A 188 11.43 20.04 24.07
CA TYR A 188 12.45 19.28 24.75
C TYR A 188 11.97 17.84 24.99
N VAL A 189 12.72 16.85 24.53
CA VAL A 189 12.45 15.43 24.76
C VAL A 189 13.52 14.88 25.70
N CYS A 190 13.07 14.34 26.84
CA CYS A 190 13.92 13.95 27.96
C CYS A 190 13.78 12.45 28.26
N MET A 191 14.87 11.68 28.11
CA MET A 191 14.95 10.35 28.70
C MET A 191 15.12 10.49 30.22
N GLY A 192 14.09 10.10 30.98
CA GLY A 192 14.15 10.14 32.43
C GLY A 192 12.78 10.15 33.11
N GLY A 193 12.78 9.72 34.38
CA GLY A 193 11.58 9.54 35.19
C GLY A 193 11.03 8.11 35.17
N ASN A 194 10.26 7.77 36.21
CA ASN A 194 9.45 6.56 36.27
C ASN A 194 7.97 6.97 36.43
N PHE A 195 7.14 6.91 35.40
CA PHE A 195 5.75 7.36 35.47
C PHE A 195 4.81 6.22 35.89
N ILE A 196 4.91 5.80 37.16
CA ILE A 196 4.25 4.59 37.66
C ILE A 196 2.86 4.90 38.25
N GLY A 197 1.83 4.26 37.70
CA GLY A 197 0.45 4.32 38.21
C GLY A 197 -0.40 5.45 37.63
N SER A 198 -1.57 5.70 38.25
CA SER A 198 -2.49 6.77 37.87
C SER A 198 -3.12 7.39 39.14
N PRO A 199 -2.84 8.67 39.46
CA PRO A 199 -1.84 9.53 38.82
C PRO A 199 -0.44 8.93 38.92
N ALA A 200 0.40 9.18 37.91
CA ALA A 200 1.76 8.67 37.87
C ALA A 200 2.60 9.26 39.02
N LYS A 201 3.52 8.46 39.55
CA LYS A 201 4.51 8.86 40.54
C LYS A 201 5.80 8.07 40.34
N ASP A 202 6.91 8.60 40.82
CA ASP A 202 8.19 7.93 40.72
C ASP A 202 8.28 6.67 41.62
N ASP A 203 9.02 5.67 41.14
CA ASP A 203 9.56 4.59 41.95
C ASP A 203 11.06 4.41 41.67
N LEU A 204 11.89 5.15 42.42
CA LEU A 204 13.35 5.14 42.32
C LEU A 204 13.98 3.74 42.40
N LYS A 205 13.25 2.72 42.89
CA LYS A 205 13.70 1.31 42.89
C LYS A 205 13.87 0.72 41.49
N LEU A 206 13.18 1.27 40.48
CA LEU A 206 13.37 0.92 39.06
C LEU A 206 14.66 1.51 38.47
N GLY A 207 15.39 2.31 39.26
CA GLY A 207 16.50 3.14 38.83
C GLY A 207 16.01 4.38 38.08
N ASN A 208 16.85 5.41 38.02
CA ASN A 208 16.70 6.58 37.14
C ASN A 208 18.04 7.34 37.16
N VAL A 209 19.05 6.82 36.45
CA VAL A 209 20.43 7.32 36.58
C VAL A 209 20.58 8.76 36.07
N ASN A 210 19.84 9.13 35.03
CA ASN A 210 19.84 10.49 34.46
C ASN A 210 19.40 11.54 35.48
N PHE A 211 18.46 11.20 36.37
CA PHE A 211 18.00 12.10 37.43
C PHE A 211 18.86 11.99 38.70
N THR A 212 19.21 10.76 39.10
CA THR A 212 19.82 10.52 40.43
C THR A 212 21.34 10.76 40.49
N ARG A 213 22.07 10.72 39.37
CA ARG A 213 23.51 11.03 39.36
C ARG A 213 23.81 12.53 39.43
N GLU A 214 22.94 13.37 38.88
CA GLU A 214 23.08 14.84 38.90
C GLU A 214 21.79 15.57 39.32
N PRO A 215 21.31 15.36 40.57
CA PRO A 215 20.03 15.91 41.02
C PRO A 215 19.97 17.44 40.94
N GLY A 216 21.09 18.14 41.20
CA GLY A 216 21.13 19.61 41.08
C GLY A 216 20.92 20.11 39.64
N SER A 217 21.42 19.38 38.64
CA SER A 217 21.19 19.68 37.22
C SER A 217 19.72 19.44 36.84
N VAL A 218 19.14 18.36 37.35
CA VAL A 218 17.76 17.95 37.06
C VAL A 218 16.73 18.85 37.74
N LEU A 219 16.93 19.21 39.01
CA LEU A 219 16.09 20.19 39.72
C LEU A 219 16.05 21.54 39.00
N LYS A 220 17.21 22.01 38.53
CA LYS A 220 17.34 23.27 37.80
C LYS A 220 16.58 23.23 36.49
N VAL A 221 16.82 22.21 35.67
CA VAL A 221 16.22 22.11 34.33
C VAL A 221 14.72 21.81 34.44
N ILE A 222 14.29 20.75 35.11
CA ILE A 222 12.88 20.31 35.09
C ILE A 222 11.92 21.32 35.76
N ARG A 223 12.38 22.10 36.75
CA ARG A 223 11.54 23.12 37.41
C ARG A 223 11.50 24.47 36.67
N GLU A 224 12.52 24.81 35.89
CA GLU A 224 12.68 26.16 35.31
C GLU A 224 12.71 26.19 33.77
N TRP A 225 12.62 25.04 33.09
CA TRP A 225 12.63 24.98 31.62
C TRP A 225 11.45 25.74 30.99
N PRO A 226 11.67 26.63 30.01
CA PRO A 226 10.66 27.60 29.58
C PRO A 226 9.83 27.20 28.35
N THR A 227 9.94 25.96 27.86
CA THR A 227 9.25 25.44 26.66
C THR A 227 8.67 24.03 26.91
N PRO A 228 7.84 23.47 26.02
CA PRO A 228 7.21 22.17 26.28
C PRO A 228 8.21 21.03 26.48
N ILE A 229 7.89 20.08 27.37
CA ILE A 229 8.71 18.90 27.68
C ILE A 229 7.92 17.62 27.42
N VAL A 230 8.53 16.64 26.75
CA VAL A 230 8.04 15.26 26.74
C VAL A 230 9.04 14.32 27.39
N PHE A 231 8.60 13.59 28.41
CA PHE A 231 9.40 12.58 29.11
C PHE A 231 9.22 11.19 28.51
N ALA A 232 10.32 10.52 28.21
CA ALA A 232 10.40 9.10 27.90
C ALA A 232 10.82 8.35 29.18
N GLY A 233 9.83 7.80 29.89
CA GLY A 233 10.03 7.11 31.16
C GLY A 233 10.57 5.68 31.03
N ARG A 234 11.07 5.12 32.13
CA ARG A 234 11.66 3.77 32.13
C ARG A 234 10.64 2.65 31.98
N GLU A 235 9.41 2.87 32.43
CA GLU A 235 8.27 1.95 32.24
C GLU A 235 7.83 1.80 30.78
N VAL A 236 8.10 2.80 29.94
CA VAL A 236 7.84 2.76 28.49
C VAL A 236 9.04 2.32 27.67
N CYS A 237 10.27 2.70 28.05
CA CYS A 237 11.44 2.54 27.17
C CYS A 237 12.61 1.74 27.78
N SER A 238 12.65 1.50 29.09
CA SER A 238 13.75 0.81 29.80
C SER A 238 13.25 -0.42 30.57
N VAL A 239 13.99 -0.95 31.55
CA VAL A 239 13.43 -1.96 32.49
C VAL A 239 12.50 -1.23 33.47
N PRO A 240 11.23 -1.66 33.66
CA PRO A 240 10.66 -2.98 33.39
C PRO A 240 9.77 -3.09 32.13
N SER A 241 9.88 -2.18 31.15
CA SER A 241 9.03 -2.16 29.94
C SER A 241 9.03 -3.50 29.18
N GLY A 242 10.16 -4.21 29.14
CA GLY A 242 10.33 -5.45 28.38
C GLY A 242 10.93 -5.27 26.99
N LEU A 243 10.90 -4.05 26.43
CA LEU A 243 11.47 -3.73 25.11
C LEU A 243 12.99 -3.96 25.09
N GLN A 244 13.49 -4.81 24.20
CA GLN A 244 14.93 -5.07 24.04
C GLN A 244 15.33 -5.39 22.59
N ILE A 245 16.39 -4.75 22.09
CA ILE A 245 17.01 -5.04 20.77
C ILE A 245 18.53 -4.88 20.81
N GLY A 246 19.23 -5.31 19.75
CA GLY A 246 20.66 -5.04 19.54
C GLY A 246 21.52 -6.27 19.31
N SER A 247 21.01 -7.50 19.50
CA SER A 247 21.68 -8.72 19.03
C SER A 247 21.88 -8.73 17.50
N SER A 248 20.94 -8.12 16.77
CA SER A 248 20.95 -7.87 15.33
C SER A 248 22.20 -7.13 14.83
N LEU A 249 22.85 -6.29 15.66
CA LEU A 249 24.08 -5.58 15.32
C LEU A 249 25.22 -6.53 14.94
N ALA A 250 25.19 -7.79 15.40
CA ALA A 250 26.14 -8.84 15.00
C ALA A 250 26.12 -9.13 13.48
N ASN A 251 25.06 -8.73 12.77
CA ASN A 251 24.93 -8.84 11.31
C ASN A 251 25.53 -7.64 10.55
N THR A 252 25.88 -6.54 11.25
CA THR A 252 26.50 -5.35 10.63
C THR A 252 28.03 -5.50 10.56
N PRO A 253 28.75 -4.76 9.69
CA PRO A 253 30.21 -4.86 9.56
C PRO A 253 30.99 -4.65 10.87
N MET A 254 32.16 -5.28 11.00
CA MET A 254 33.05 -5.13 12.18
C MET A 254 33.58 -3.69 12.36
N ASN A 255 33.61 -2.89 11.29
CA ASN A 255 33.92 -1.47 11.34
C ASN A 255 32.68 -0.58 11.63
N ASN A 256 31.60 -1.14 12.16
CA ASN A 256 30.51 -0.38 12.76
C ASN A 256 30.84 -0.08 14.24
N PRO A 257 31.10 1.19 14.64
CA PRO A 257 31.40 1.52 16.03
C PRO A 257 30.23 1.20 16.97
N VAL A 258 28.97 1.25 16.51
CA VAL A 258 27.79 0.95 17.32
C VAL A 258 27.72 -0.54 17.67
N ARG A 259 27.99 -1.41 16.68
CA ARG A 259 28.15 -2.86 16.92
C ARG A 259 29.24 -3.11 17.97
N ARG A 260 30.40 -2.45 17.82
CA ARG A 260 31.52 -2.61 18.74
C ARG A 260 31.19 -2.10 20.15
N SER A 261 30.41 -1.02 20.30
CA SER A 261 29.93 -0.54 21.61
C SER A 261 29.15 -1.62 22.35
N TYR A 262 28.19 -2.27 21.67
CA TYR A 262 27.42 -3.38 22.22
C TYR A 262 28.32 -4.60 22.53
N GLU A 263 29.22 -4.98 21.62
CA GLU A 263 30.15 -6.10 21.85
C GLU A 263 31.03 -5.87 23.07
N HIS A 264 31.65 -4.70 23.23
CA HIS A 264 32.49 -4.39 24.41
C HIS A 264 31.67 -4.31 25.70
N TYR A 265 30.49 -3.69 25.67
CA TYR A 265 29.60 -3.61 26.84
C TYR A 265 29.18 -4.99 27.38
N PHE A 266 28.95 -5.96 26.47
CA PHE A 266 28.53 -7.33 26.79
C PHE A 266 29.68 -8.36 26.85
N GLY A 267 30.94 -7.94 26.67
CA GLY A 267 32.13 -8.79 26.83
C GLY A 267 32.45 -9.70 25.63
N GLY A 268 32.12 -9.29 24.41
CA GLY A 268 32.60 -9.89 23.16
C GLY A 268 31.51 -10.21 22.11
N THR A 269 30.23 -10.03 22.41
CA THR A 269 29.13 -10.33 21.48
C THR A 269 27.97 -9.38 21.75
N ALA A 270 27.44 -8.74 20.70
CA ALA A 270 26.26 -7.89 20.80
C ALA A 270 25.04 -8.73 21.26
N LYS A 271 24.26 -8.16 22.17
CA LYS A 271 23.07 -8.77 22.78
C LYS A 271 21.99 -7.72 22.89
N ASP A 272 20.76 -8.16 23.11
CA ASP A 272 19.66 -7.23 23.27
C ASP A 272 19.82 -6.41 24.57
N ARG A 273 19.60 -5.10 24.44
CA ARG A 273 19.60 -4.10 25.51
C ARG A 273 18.30 -3.32 25.43
N HIS A 274 17.90 -2.66 26.52
CA HIS A 274 16.72 -1.83 26.51
C HIS A 274 16.84 -0.63 25.57
N VAL A 275 15.71 -0.10 25.12
CA VAL A 275 15.62 0.91 24.07
C VAL A 275 15.45 2.34 24.59
N ALA A 276 15.95 2.65 25.80
CA ALA A 276 15.64 3.90 26.50
C ALA A 276 15.92 5.13 25.63
N ASP A 277 17.12 5.18 25.09
CA ASP A 277 17.62 6.32 24.34
C ASP A 277 17.13 6.27 22.87
N LEU A 278 17.05 5.07 22.31
CA LEU A 278 16.58 4.80 20.95
C LEU A 278 15.11 5.22 20.76
N ALA A 279 14.25 4.88 21.73
CA ALA A 279 12.85 5.29 21.76
C ALA A 279 12.70 6.81 21.92
N THR A 280 13.54 7.43 22.75
CA THR A 280 13.57 8.88 22.96
C THR A 280 13.89 9.63 21.66
N VAL A 281 14.88 9.15 20.90
CA VAL A 281 15.22 9.65 19.55
C VAL A 281 14.07 9.43 18.56
N LEU A 282 13.50 8.21 18.50
CA LEU A 282 12.42 7.88 17.58
C LEU A 282 11.20 8.78 17.81
N TYR A 283 10.84 9.04 19.07
CA TYR A 283 9.77 9.99 19.41
C TYR A 283 10.10 11.41 18.96
N ALA A 284 11.32 11.90 19.21
CA ALA A 284 11.71 13.27 18.88
C ALA A 284 11.62 13.59 17.37
N VAL A 285 11.83 12.59 16.52
CA VAL A 285 11.73 12.71 15.05
C VAL A 285 10.33 12.39 14.54
N ARG A 286 9.73 11.25 14.94
CA ARG A 286 8.49 10.74 14.36
C ARG A 286 7.22 11.11 15.13
N GLY A 287 7.32 11.52 16.39
CA GLY A 287 6.18 11.70 17.31
C GLY A 287 5.64 10.36 17.85
N HIS A 288 4.51 10.41 18.58
CA HIS A 288 3.93 9.22 19.23
C HIS A 288 3.44 8.14 18.24
N ARG A 289 2.80 8.55 17.13
CA ARG A 289 2.22 7.70 16.08
C ARG A 289 1.55 6.43 16.64
N ASP A 290 1.95 5.26 16.14
CA ASP A 290 1.52 3.94 16.61
C ASP A 290 2.60 3.27 17.47
N TYR A 291 3.52 4.06 18.02
CA TYR A 291 4.56 3.62 18.95
C TYR A 291 4.12 3.81 20.41
N TRP A 292 3.55 4.97 20.73
CA TRP A 292 3.14 5.34 22.11
C TRP A 292 1.80 6.04 22.14
N ASP A 293 1.12 5.95 23.29
CA ASP A 293 0.12 6.94 23.70
C ASP A 293 0.83 8.06 24.50
N ILE A 294 0.14 9.14 24.85
CA ILE A 294 0.75 10.26 25.57
C ILE A 294 -0.20 10.87 26.60
N GLN A 295 0.28 11.08 27.82
CA GLN A 295 -0.39 11.94 28.80
C GLN A 295 -0.01 13.39 28.49
N SER A 296 -0.92 14.14 27.88
CA SER A 296 -0.61 15.44 27.25
C SER A 296 -0.84 16.67 28.13
N THR A 297 -1.25 16.51 29.39
CA THR A 297 -1.58 17.62 30.29
C THR A 297 -1.05 17.41 31.72
N GLY A 298 -0.58 18.49 32.34
CA GLY A 298 -0.11 18.52 33.72
C GLY A 298 1.38 18.83 33.84
N TYR A 299 1.99 18.39 34.93
CA TYR A 299 3.44 18.51 35.16
C TYR A 299 3.99 17.50 36.15
N MET A 300 5.30 17.29 36.06
CA MET A 300 6.12 16.58 37.03
C MET A 300 6.38 17.47 38.26
N ASP A 301 5.74 17.19 39.39
CA ASP A 301 5.99 17.85 40.68
C ASP A 301 7.24 17.27 41.36
N LEU A 302 8.39 17.46 40.71
CA LEU A 302 9.70 16.94 41.11
C LEU A 302 10.17 17.50 42.46
N LYS A 303 10.56 16.60 43.37
CA LYS A 303 11.04 16.89 44.72
C LYS A 303 12.56 16.85 44.81
N ASP A 304 13.11 17.41 45.89
CA ASP A 304 14.57 17.54 46.08
C ASP A 304 15.28 16.18 46.24
N ASP A 305 14.53 15.13 46.60
CA ASP A 305 15.00 13.74 46.72
C ASP A 305 14.89 12.92 45.41
N MET A 306 14.59 13.58 44.29
CA MET A 306 14.36 13.01 42.95
C MET A 306 13.08 12.19 42.78
N THR A 307 12.24 12.08 43.81
CA THR A 307 10.87 11.56 43.61
C THR A 307 9.98 12.62 42.95
N PHE A 308 8.88 12.19 42.32
CA PHE A 308 7.86 13.11 41.81
C PHE A 308 6.46 12.49 41.89
N GLU A 309 5.45 13.36 41.82
CA GLU A 309 4.08 13.00 41.47
C GLU A 309 3.67 13.77 40.22
N TRP A 310 2.86 13.17 39.35
CA TRP A 310 2.22 13.89 38.25
C TRP A 310 1.02 14.66 38.79
N LYS A 311 0.98 15.97 38.52
CA LYS A 311 -0.13 16.85 38.89
C LYS A 311 -0.83 17.31 37.61
N SER A 312 -2.15 17.15 37.55
CA SER A 312 -2.96 17.54 36.38
C SER A 312 -3.26 19.04 36.29
N SER A 313 -2.93 19.83 37.31
CA SER A 313 -3.19 21.27 37.35
C SER A 313 -2.20 22.01 38.27
N PRO A 314 -1.71 23.21 37.90
CA PRO A 314 -1.86 23.83 36.58
C PRO A 314 -1.17 23.00 35.50
N ASP A 315 -1.64 23.10 34.26
CA ASP A 315 -0.90 22.57 33.13
C ASP A 315 0.39 23.39 32.92
N LYS A 316 1.50 22.75 32.54
CA LYS A 316 2.80 23.41 32.32
C LYS A 316 3.47 22.98 31.01
N ASP A 317 2.67 22.56 30.03
CA ASP A 317 3.14 22.05 28.74
C ASP A 317 4.12 20.87 28.87
N GLN A 318 3.95 20.07 29.93
CA GLN A 318 4.70 18.84 30.13
C GLN A 318 3.84 17.64 29.78
N SER A 319 4.47 16.60 29.24
CA SER A 319 3.82 15.34 28.88
C SER A 319 4.74 14.15 29.12
N TYR A 320 4.19 12.95 29.20
CA TYR A 320 5.00 11.72 29.23
C TYR A 320 4.41 10.61 28.38
N LEU A 321 5.28 9.76 27.84
CA LEU A 321 4.90 8.65 26.97
C LEU A 321 4.21 7.53 27.78
N LEU A 322 3.21 6.91 27.16
CA LEU A 322 2.48 5.75 27.68
C LEU A 322 2.66 4.58 26.71
N LYS A 323 2.75 3.35 27.23
CA LYS A 323 2.78 2.15 26.37
C LYS A 323 1.48 2.08 25.59
N LYS A 324 1.58 2.19 24.26
CA LYS A 324 0.42 1.98 23.39
C LYS A 324 0.02 0.53 23.49
N LYS A 325 -1.25 0.29 23.78
CA LYS A 325 -1.79 -1.06 23.89
C LYS A 325 -2.60 -1.41 22.67
N ASP A 326 -2.46 -2.64 22.21
CA ASP A 326 -3.42 -3.25 21.31
C ASP A 326 -4.79 -3.39 22.01
N VAL A 327 -5.79 -3.79 21.23
CA VAL A 327 -7.16 -3.97 21.72
C VAL A 327 -7.31 -5.09 22.76
N SER A 328 -6.34 -6.01 22.84
CA SER A 328 -6.26 -7.04 23.89
C SER A 328 -5.60 -6.53 25.19
N GLY A 329 -5.19 -5.26 25.23
CA GLY A 329 -4.52 -4.62 26.36
C GLY A 329 -3.04 -4.95 26.47
N LYS A 330 -2.45 -5.64 25.49
CA LYS A 330 -1.01 -5.93 25.44
C LYS A 330 -0.27 -4.73 24.85
N PRO A 331 0.93 -4.40 25.35
CA PRO A 331 1.78 -3.42 24.68
C PRO A 331 2.11 -3.82 23.24
N ASN A 332 2.20 -2.83 22.36
CA ASN A 332 2.70 -2.94 20.97
C ASN A 332 4.22 -3.21 20.88
N ASP A 333 4.83 -3.82 21.90
CA ASP A 333 6.28 -3.78 22.13
C ASP A 333 7.08 -4.32 20.93
N ALA A 334 6.68 -5.48 20.39
CA ALA A 334 7.34 -6.09 19.24
C ALA A 334 7.31 -5.22 17.96
N TYR A 335 6.32 -4.34 17.81
CA TYR A 335 6.28 -3.38 16.70
C TYR A 335 7.33 -2.27 16.91
N VAL A 336 7.43 -1.73 18.13
CA VAL A 336 8.45 -0.73 18.48
C VAL A 336 9.86 -1.33 18.36
N GLU A 337 10.07 -2.56 18.83
CA GLU A 337 11.32 -3.31 18.65
C GLU A 337 11.67 -3.46 17.17
N SER A 338 10.78 -3.98 16.32
CA SER A 338 11.07 -4.20 14.89
C SER A 338 11.42 -2.91 14.14
N VAL A 339 10.75 -1.79 14.44
CA VAL A 339 11.05 -0.48 13.82
C VAL A 339 12.37 0.10 14.30
N LEU A 340 12.70 -0.07 15.59
CA LEU A 340 13.98 0.37 16.12
C LEU A 340 15.13 -0.52 15.65
N ASP A 341 14.94 -1.83 15.51
CA ASP A 341 15.94 -2.77 15.03
C ASP A 341 16.30 -2.53 13.55
N GLU A 342 15.30 -2.27 12.71
CA GLU A 342 15.48 -1.86 11.31
C GLU A 342 16.35 -0.59 11.18
N LEU A 343 16.13 0.39 12.06
CA LEU A 343 16.91 1.63 12.10
C LEU A 343 18.31 1.41 12.69
N LEU A 344 18.44 0.56 13.70
CA LEU A 344 19.69 0.27 14.42
C LEU A 344 20.73 -0.43 13.54
N ILE A 345 20.31 -1.32 12.63
CA ILE A 345 21.21 -2.05 11.73
C ILE A 345 21.42 -1.38 10.36
N GLN A 346 20.82 -0.21 10.12
CA GLN A 346 20.94 0.48 8.83
C GLN A 346 22.42 0.87 8.56
N PRO A 347 23.00 0.48 7.41
CA PRO A 347 24.35 0.91 7.04
C PRO A 347 24.36 2.42 6.74
N PRO A 348 25.47 3.13 7.02
CA PRO A 348 25.65 4.51 6.58
C PRO A 348 25.38 4.70 5.08
N ALA A 349 24.70 5.79 4.72
CA ALA A 349 24.54 6.18 3.31
C ALA A 349 25.88 6.34 2.55
N ALA A 350 26.99 6.53 3.26
CA ALA A 350 28.35 6.62 2.71
C ALA A 350 29.00 5.24 2.44
N SER A 351 28.78 4.22 3.27
CA SER A 351 29.46 2.92 3.12
C SER A 351 28.94 2.09 1.94
N ILE A 352 27.68 2.34 1.53
CA ILE A 352 27.10 1.86 0.27
C ILE A 352 27.97 2.29 -0.93
N LYS A 353 28.65 3.45 -0.87
CA LYS A 353 29.54 3.95 -1.93
C LYS A 353 30.99 3.48 -1.85
N GLU A 354 31.39 2.81 -0.77
CA GLU A 354 32.75 2.26 -0.61
C GLU A 354 32.82 0.75 -0.85
N GLN A 355 31.72 0.01 -0.69
CA GLN A 355 31.66 -1.39 -1.10
C GLN A 355 31.88 -1.56 -2.61
N ASP A 356 31.34 -0.65 -3.43
CA ASP A 356 31.62 -0.58 -4.89
C ASP A 356 33.13 -0.47 -5.19
N LYS A 357 33.87 0.37 -4.44
CA LYS A 357 35.33 0.53 -4.62
C LYS A 357 36.13 -0.72 -4.24
N SER A 358 35.60 -1.57 -3.36
CA SER A 358 36.26 -2.82 -2.99
C SER A 358 36.22 -3.87 -4.10
N ALA A 359 35.23 -3.79 -5.01
CA ALA A 359 35.12 -4.67 -6.17
C ALA A 359 36.16 -4.33 -7.27
N ASP A 360 36.56 -3.06 -7.40
CA ASP A 360 37.59 -2.64 -8.37
C ASP A 360 39.01 -3.00 -7.94
N ASN A 361 39.32 -3.00 -6.63
CA ASN A 361 40.65 -3.33 -6.11
C ASN A 361 41.09 -4.80 -6.34
N LEU A 362 40.22 -5.65 -6.91
CA LEU A 362 40.54 -7.00 -7.39
C LEU A 362 41.07 -7.03 -8.84
N ARG A 363 41.17 -5.88 -9.52
CA ARG A 363 41.58 -5.79 -10.94
C ARG A 363 42.98 -5.22 -11.19
N GLU A 364 43.60 -4.52 -10.23
CA GLU A 364 44.90 -3.87 -10.45
C GLU A 364 46.06 -4.62 -9.80
N GLY A 365 46.62 -5.55 -10.58
CA GLY A 365 47.94 -6.10 -10.33
C GLY A 365 48.68 -6.34 -11.64
N ILE A 366 49.17 -5.28 -12.30
CA ILE A 366 50.20 -5.31 -13.38
C ILE A 366 50.64 -3.88 -13.81
N LEU A 367 51.96 -3.63 -13.79
CA LEU A 367 52.77 -2.61 -14.51
C LEU A 367 52.76 -1.08 -14.15
N THR A 368 53.71 -0.74 -13.27
CA THR A 368 54.79 0.30 -13.33
C THR A 368 54.84 1.44 -14.39
N GLN A 369 55.06 2.67 -13.86
CA GLN A 369 55.99 3.77 -14.26
C GLN A 369 56.10 4.30 -15.71
N GLU A 370 55.98 5.63 -15.89
CA GLU A 370 57.10 6.54 -16.26
C GLU A 370 56.75 8.05 -16.12
N ASP A 371 57.73 8.95 -16.35
CA ASP A 371 57.87 10.29 -15.75
C ASP A 371 57.72 11.51 -16.71
N SER A 372 57.03 12.58 -16.24
CA SER A 372 57.41 14.02 -16.36
C SER A 372 57.53 14.74 -17.76
N PRO A 373 57.66 16.09 -17.86
CA PRO A 373 56.86 17.17 -17.23
C PRO A 373 56.42 18.30 -18.27
N PRO A 374 56.38 19.64 -18.03
CA PRO A 374 55.20 20.48 -18.37
C PRO A 374 55.42 21.58 -19.44
N ILE A 375 54.40 22.41 -19.76
CA ILE A 375 54.55 23.87 -20.06
C ILE A 375 53.18 24.61 -20.15
N LYS A 376 53.21 25.93 -19.86
CA LYS A 376 52.10 26.93 -19.87
C LYS A 376 51.76 27.37 -21.32
N GLU A 377 50.78 28.22 -21.68
CA GLU A 377 50.05 29.29 -20.95
C GLU A 377 48.73 29.70 -21.68
N THR A 378 47.95 30.60 -21.07
CA THR A 378 46.58 31.04 -21.41
C THR A 378 46.37 31.81 -22.73
N ARG A 379 45.17 31.72 -23.37
CA ARG A 379 44.12 32.78 -23.37
C ARG A 379 42.84 32.46 -24.20
N HIS A 380 41.74 33.13 -23.85
CA HIS A 380 40.36 32.89 -24.31
C HIS A 380 40.06 33.18 -25.79
N ARG A 381 39.24 32.31 -26.41
CA ARG A 381 37.86 32.61 -26.88
C ARG A 381 37.12 31.29 -27.19
N LEU A 382 35.84 31.22 -26.85
CA LEU A 382 34.96 30.08 -27.18
C LEU A 382 34.88 29.93 -28.72
N PRO A 383 35.16 28.73 -29.25
CA PRO A 383 34.11 27.73 -29.36
C PRO A 383 34.57 26.32 -28.95
N PHE A 384 34.08 25.79 -27.82
CA PHE A 384 34.26 24.38 -27.50
C PHE A 384 33.27 23.52 -28.30
N SER A 385 33.69 23.11 -29.50
CA SER A 385 33.34 21.78 -29.99
C SER A 385 34.04 20.77 -29.08
N PHE A 386 33.30 20.17 -28.16
CA PHE A 386 33.81 19.06 -27.35
C PHE A 386 34.10 17.85 -28.26
N PRO A 387 35.12 17.03 -27.96
CA PRO A 387 35.31 15.73 -28.61
C PRO A 387 34.04 14.88 -28.50
N ASP A 388 33.72 14.14 -29.56
CA ASP A 388 32.45 13.42 -29.67
C ASP A 388 32.43 12.12 -28.86
N TYR A 389 32.01 12.24 -27.60
CA TYR A 389 31.37 11.16 -26.84
C TYR A 389 29.88 11.50 -26.58
N SER A 390 29.25 12.22 -27.52
CA SER A 390 28.01 12.99 -27.27
C SER A 390 26.73 12.18 -27.09
N GLY A 391 26.82 10.85 -27.17
CA GLY A 391 25.70 9.92 -27.24
C GLY A 391 25.17 9.34 -25.92
N HIS A 392 26.01 9.04 -24.91
CA HIS A 392 25.57 8.16 -23.80
C HIS A 392 24.40 8.71 -22.97
N TRP A 393 24.42 9.99 -22.58
CA TRP A 393 23.29 10.60 -21.85
C TRP A 393 22.01 10.67 -22.71
N LYS A 394 22.14 10.86 -24.03
CA LYS A 394 21.00 10.79 -24.97
C LYS A 394 20.45 9.38 -25.06
N LYS A 395 21.32 8.37 -25.20
CA LYS A 395 20.92 6.95 -25.21
C LYS A 395 20.24 6.56 -23.89
N ALA A 396 20.76 7.01 -22.75
CA ALA A 396 20.19 6.74 -21.43
C ALA A 396 18.79 7.37 -21.26
N GLY A 397 18.56 8.56 -21.79
CA GLY A 397 17.22 9.14 -21.84
C GLY A 397 16.31 8.53 -22.92
N ASN A 398 16.83 8.23 -24.11
CA ASN A 398 16.06 7.69 -25.24
C ASN A 398 15.67 6.21 -25.07
N THR A 399 16.44 5.42 -24.30
CA THR A 399 16.11 4.00 -24.07
C THR A 399 14.87 3.85 -23.19
N GLN A 400 14.00 2.93 -23.58
CA GLN A 400 12.85 2.46 -22.79
C GLN A 400 13.20 1.30 -21.84
N ASN A 401 14.37 0.67 -22.00
CA ASN A 401 14.83 -0.40 -21.10
C ASN A 401 15.60 0.23 -19.92
N GLU A 402 15.13 -0.02 -18.70
CA GLU A 402 15.74 0.49 -17.46
C GLU A 402 17.11 -0.16 -17.17
N GLU A 403 17.34 -1.42 -17.54
CA GLU A 403 18.64 -2.10 -17.40
C GLU A 403 19.69 -1.46 -18.30
N GLU A 404 19.29 -1.14 -19.54
CA GLU A 404 20.13 -0.42 -20.50
C GLU A 404 20.40 1.02 -20.04
N ARG A 405 19.39 1.71 -19.47
CA ARG A 405 19.59 3.02 -18.85
C ARG A 405 20.58 2.94 -17.69
N HIS A 406 20.42 1.95 -16.82
CA HIS A 406 21.32 1.71 -15.69
C HIS A 406 22.76 1.47 -16.17
N ARG A 407 22.95 0.55 -17.11
CA ARG A 407 24.26 0.27 -17.75
C ARG A 407 24.90 1.52 -18.32
N LEU A 408 24.15 2.31 -19.11
CA LEU A 408 24.65 3.54 -19.71
C LEU A 408 25.01 4.62 -18.68
N LEU A 409 24.27 4.71 -17.57
CA LEU A 409 24.58 5.64 -16.48
C LEU A 409 25.80 5.19 -15.66
N LEU A 410 26.01 3.89 -15.46
CA LEU A 410 27.24 3.33 -14.88
C LEU A 410 28.44 3.55 -15.81
N GLU A 411 28.29 3.34 -17.12
CA GLU A 411 29.34 3.64 -18.10
C GLU A 411 29.71 5.13 -18.09
N MET A 412 28.73 6.02 -17.95
CA MET A 412 28.97 7.45 -17.71
C MET A 412 29.61 7.74 -16.35
N SER A 413 29.28 7.02 -15.28
CA SER A 413 29.90 7.26 -13.97
C SER A 413 31.38 6.84 -13.92
N MET A 414 31.82 5.99 -14.85
CA MET A 414 33.20 5.57 -15.03
C MET A 414 33.96 6.34 -16.13
N ASP A 415 33.28 7.13 -16.98
CA ASP A 415 33.90 7.79 -18.13
C ASP A 415 34.93 8.87 -17.72
N PRO A 416 36.23 8.70 -18.02
CA PRO A 416 37.27 9.66 -17.65
C PRO A 416 37.17 11.00 -18.39
N VAL A 417 36.44 11.08 -19.52
CA VAL A 417 36.23 12.29 -20.32
C VAL A 417 35.25 13.26 -19.63
N LEU A 418 34.36 12.75 -18.76
CA LEU A 418 33.42 13.58 -18.00
C LEU A 418 34.09 14.26 -16.79
N SER A 419 33.45 15.30 -16.24
CA SER A 419 33.89 15.91 -14.98
C SER A 419 33.57 15.01 -13.78
N SER A 420 34.23 15.25 -12.64
CA SER A 420 33.93 14.55 -11.38
C SER A 420 32.48 14.76 -10.93
N GLU A 421 31.94 15.96 -11.12
CA GLU A 421 30.53 16.29 -10.87
C GLU A 421 29.60 15.46 -11.77
N GLN A 422 29.86 15.40 -13.09
CA GLN A 422 29.05 14.63 -14.04
C GLN A 422 29.10 13.12 -13.76
N ARG A 423 30.27 12.58 -13.39
CA ARG A 423 30.40 11.17 -12.97
C ARG A 423 29.59 10.89 -11.70
N ALA A 424 29.64 11.80 -10.71
CA ALA A 424 28.88 11.66 -9.47
C ALA A 424 27.36 11.74 -9.70
N GLU A 425 26.89 12.64 -10.56
CA GLU A 425 25.47 12.71 -10.95
C GLU A 425 25.03 11.45 -11.72
N ALA A 426 25.88 10.91 -12.60
CA ALA A 426 25.61 9.66 -13.30
C ALA A 426 25.50 8.47 -12.33
N ALA A 427 26.40 8.38 -11.34
CA ALA A 427 26.35 7.36 -10.28
C ALA A 427 25.08 7.49 -9.42
N THR A 428 24.74 8.71 -8.98
CA THR A 428 23.53 8.97 -8.19
C THR A 428 22.27 8.55 -8.95
N LEU A 429 22.18 8.89 -10.24
CA LEU A 429 21.03 8.50 -11.05
C LEU A 429 21.03 6.99 -11.34
N ALA A 430 22.19 6.36 -11.59
CA ALA A 430 22.31 4.91 -11.75
C ALA A 430 21.76 4.15 -10.54
N ALA A 431 22.20 4.49 -9.33
CA ALA A 431 21.71 3.89 -8.08
C ALA A 431 20.19 4.10 -7.89
N PHE A 432 19.65 5.23 -8.34
CA PHE A 432 18.20 5.43 -8.39
C PHE A 432 17.51 4.48 -9.39
N VAL A 433 18.05 4.32 -10.61
CA VAL A 433 17.50 3.38 -11.61
C VAL A 433 17.56 1.94 -11.12
N GLU A 434 18.64 1.55 -10.45
CA GLU A 434 18.76 0.22 -9.84
C GLU A 434 17.67 0.00 -8.79
N LYS A 435 17.49 0.94 -7.86
CA LYS A 435 16.41 0.92 -6.85
C LYS A 435 15.01 0.87 -7.50
N TRP A 436 14.83 1.56 -8.64
CA TRP A 436 13.59 1.55 -9.42
C TRP A 436 13.29 0.19 -10.07
N MET A 437 14.32 -0.59 -10.42
CA MET A 437 14.19 -1.95 -10.94
C MET A 437 14.04 -2.98 -9.83
N GLN A 438 15.00 -3.06 -8.90
CA GLN A 438 15.15 -4.17 -7.95
C GLN A 438 14.42 -3.97 -6.61
N GLY A 439 14.10 -2.72 -6.27
CA GLY A 439 13.41 -2.36 -5.04
C GLY A 439 11.92 -2.68 -5.05
N GLY A 440 11.28 -2.49 -3.89
CA GLY A 440 9.81 -2.50 -3.78
C GLY A 440 9.21 -1.37 -4.63
N LEU A 441 8.13 -1.65 -5.34
CA LEU A 441 7.56 -0.78 -6.36
C LEU A 441 7.19 0.63 -5.85
N LYS A 442 6.78 0.72 -4.58
CA LYS A 442 6.35 1.95 -3.89
C LYS A 442 7.42 2.52 -2.94
N PHE A 443 8.71 2.25 -3.17
CA PHE A 443 9.80 2.69 -2.26
C PHE A 443 9.85 4.20 -1.97
N TYR A 444 9.26 5.03 -2.85
CA TYR A 444 9.18 6.48 -2.69
C TYR A 444 8.16 6.92 -1.63
N SER A 445 7.22 6.05 -1.23
CA SER A 445 6.20 6.34 -0.21
C SER A 445 5.58 7.74 -0.42
N LYS A 446 5.56 8.60 0.61
CA LYS A 446 4.98 9.95 0.57
C LYS A 446 5.72 10.96 -0.34
N GLN A 447 6.90 10.63 -0.88
CA GLN A 447 7.67 11.53 -1.77
C GLN A 447 7.19 11.48 -3.24
N TRP A 448 6.10 10.79 -3.55
CA TRP A 448 5.55 10.65 -4.91
C TRP A 448 5.30 11.97 -5.65
N ASP A 449 5.08 13.08 -4.94
CA ASP A 449 4.81 14.38 -5.57
C ASP A 449 6.04 15.29 -5.72
N ALA A 450 7.12 15.01 -4.97
CA ALA A 450 8.34 15.80 -4.94
C ALA A 450 9.47 14.92 -4.41
N TYR A 451 10.03 14.09 -5.30
CA TYR A 451 11.15 13.21 -4.98
C TYR A 451 12.48 13.95 -5.22
N ASP A 452 13.39 13.93 -4.26
CA ASP A 452 14.76 14.43 -4.47
C ASP A 452 15.63 13.35 -5.09
N PHE A 453 16.03 13.58 -6.33
CA PHE A 453 16.88 12.66 -7.09
C PHE A 453 18.38 12.91 -6.86
N GLY A 454 18.77 13.97 -6.14
CA GLY A 454 20.18 14.34 -5.94
C GLY A 454 20.90 14.79 -7.22
N ILE A 455 20.16 15.27 -8.22
CA ILE A 455 20.68 15.75 -9.52
C ILE A 455 20.45 17.26 -9.65
N SER A 456 21.48 18.02 -10.03
CA SER A 456 21.40 19.47 -10.19
C SER A 456 20.47 19.87 -11.34
N GLU A 457 19.65 20.91 -11.18
CA GLU A 457 18.81 21.44 -12.30
C GLU A 457 19.63 21.89 -13.51
N LYS A 458 20.93 22.13 -13.32
CA LYS A 458 21.88 22.52 -14.39
C LYS A 458 22.47 21.29 -15.12
N SER A 459 22.21 20.08 -14.63
CA SER A 459 22.75 18.84 -15.20
C SER A 459 22.11 18.48 -16.54
N ARG A 460 22.89 17.82 -17.40
CA ARG A 460 22.36 17.16 -18.61
C ARG A 460 21.54 15.90 -18.29
N LEU A 461 21.71 15.34 -17.10
CA LEU A 461 20.93 14.18 -16.63
C LEU A 461 19.62 14.59 -15.97
N TYR A 462 19.48 15.84 -15.51
CA TYR A 462 18.26 16.31 -14.85
C TYR A 462 16.96 16.05 -15.63
N PRO A 463 16.89 16.20 -16.97
CA PRO A 463 15.65 15.89 -17.68
C PRO A 463 15.17 14.45 -17.53
N ILE A 464 16.04 13.50 -17.13
CA ILE A 464 15.66 12.11 -16.85
C ILE A 464 14.82 11.99 -15.57
N THR A 465 15.05 12.84 -14.55
CA THR A 465 14.30 12.80 -13.28
C THR A 465 12.81 13.05 -13.50
N ALA A 466 12.46 13.86 -14.51
CA ALA A 466 11.08 14.13 -14.89
C ALA A 466 10.31 12.86 -15.32
N LEU A 467 10.93 11.88 -15.98
CA LEU A 467 10.24 10.62 -16.31
C LEU A 467 9.84 9.86 -15.04
N TYR A 468 10.73 9.77 -14.05
CA TYR A 468 10.43 9.09 -12.79
C TYR A 468 9.43 9.88 -11.93
N GLN A 469 9.56 11.21 -11.86
CA GLN A 469 8.61 12.07 -11.16
C GLN A 469 7.20 11.99 -11.77
N GLY A 470 7.11 11.96 -13.10
CA GLY A 470 5.86 11.76 -13.85
C GLY A 470 5.27 10.37 -13.59
N ARG A 471 6.10 9.31 -13.63
CA ARG A 471 5.69 7.93 -13.29
C ARG A 471 5.13 7.84 -11.86
N MET A 472 5.80 8.41 -10.87
CA MET A 472 5.32 8.41 -9.47
C MET A 472 3.95 9.09 -9.34
N ARG A 473 3.77 10.28 -9.92
CA ARG A 473 2.50 11.02 -9.92
C ARG A 473 1.38 10.27 -10.67
N ALA A 474 1.71 9.67 -11.81
CA ALA A 474 0.76 8.90 -12.61
C ALA A 474 0.29 7.64 -11.86
N TRP A 475 1.20 6.88 -11.26
CA TRP A 475 0.84 5.70 -10.48
C TRP A 475 0.12 6.03 -9.18
N GLN A 476 0.43 7.16 -8.53
CA GLN A 476 -0.35 7.66 -7.41
C GLN A 476 -1.81 7.93 -7.78
N LEU A 477 -2.07 8.49 -8.98
CA LEU A 477 -3.43 8.70 -9.50
C LEU A 477 -4.12 7.38 -9.89
N ILE A 478 -3.37 6.43 -10.45
CA ILE A 478 -3.87 5.09 -10.79
C ILE A 478 -4.33 4.35 -9.52
N GLU A 479 -3.52 4.34 -8.48
CA GLU A 479 -3.77 3.60 -7.26
C GLU A 479 -4.87 4.25 -6.40
N ASN A 480 -4.64 5.50 -5.99
CA ASN A 480 -5.38 6.10 -4.89
C ASN A 480 -6.74 6.65 -5.36
N SER A 481 -7.81 5.91 -5.06
CA SER A 481 -9.17 6.30 -5.43
C SER A 481 -9.63 7.61 -4.80
N THR A 482 -9.15 7.95 -3.59
CA THR A 482 -9.47 9.22 -2.90
C THR A 482 -8.92 10.42 -3.66
N ILE A 483 -7.69 10.34 -4.17
CA ILE A 483 -7.11 11.40 -5.03
C ILE A 483 -7.78 11.38 -6.41
N ARG A 484 -7.91 10.20 -7.03
CA ARG A 484 -8.47 10.01 -8.39
C ARG A 484 -9.90 10.55 -8.52
N SER A 485 -10.74 10.31 -7.53
CA SER A 485 -12.15 10.77 -7.52
C SER A 485 -12.33 12.20 -7.00
N HIS A 486 -11.28 12.85 -6.52
CA HIS A 486 -11.38 14.22 -6.02
C HIS A 486 -11.43 15.23 -7.20
N PRO A 487 -12.48 16.06 -7.31
CA PRO A 487 -12.75 16.86 -8.51
C PRO A 487 -11.75 18.00 -8.81
N VAL A 488 -10.80 18.25 -7.91
CA VAL A 488 -9.75 19.28 -8.07
C VAL A 488 -8.35 18.65 -8.09
N GLU A 489 -7.95 18.00 -6.99
CA GLU A 489 -6.62 17.36 -6.89
C GLU A 489 -6.36 16.26 -7.92
N GLY A 490 -7.35 15.44 -8.33
CA GLY A 490 -7.17 14.43 -9.37
C GLY A 490 -6.73 15.02 -10.72
N PRO A 491 -7.52 15.93 -11.33
CA PRO A 491 -7.14 16.64 -12.55
C PRO A 491 -5.82 17.41 -12.45
N LYS A 492 -5.55 18.05 -11.30
CA LYS A 492 -4.31 18.80 -11.04
C LYS A 492 -3.08 17.88 -10.98
N LEU A 493 -3.19 16.70 -10.38
CA LEU A 493 -2.12 15.71 -10.34
C LEU A 493 -1.85 15.12 -11.73
N HIS A 494 -2.92 14.79 -12.46
CA HIS A 494 -2.83 14.35 -13.86
C HIS A 494 -2.08 15.37 -14.73
N GLN A 495 -2.47 16.65 -14.65
CA GLN A 495 -1.79 17.73 -15.39
C GLN A 495 -0.29 17.78 -15.10
N ARG A 496 0.11 17.73 -13.81
CA ARG A 496 1.53 17.78 -13.40
C ARG A 496 2.33 16.58 -13.91
N ALA A 497 1.77 15.37 -13.84
CA ALA A 497 2.39 14.20 -14.46
C ALA A 497 2.61 14.39 -15.97
N CYS A 498 1.59 14.87 -16.71
CA CYS A 498 1.73 15.20 -18.14
C CYS A 498 2.79 16.29 -18.40
N GLU A 499 2.95 17.26 -17.52
CA GLU A 499 3.99 18.30 -17.63
C GLU A 499 5.40 17.71 -17.46
N ASP A 500 5.60 16.78 -16.52
CA ASP A 500 6.88 16.07 -16.38
C ASP A 500 7.20 15.23 -17.64
N PHE A 501 6.22 14.46 -18.14
CA PHE A 501 6.40 13.65 -19.35
C PHE A 501 6.73 14.50 -20.58
N ARG A 502 6.08 15.67 -20.75
CA ARG A 502 6.43 16.64 -21.81
C ARG A 502 7.83 17.22 -21.62
N ARG A 503 8.25 17.50 -20.36
CA ARG A 503 9.61 18.00 -20.05
C ARG A 503 10.67 16.98 -20.44
N PHE A 504 10.45 15.70 -20.14
CA PHE A 504 11.33 14.61 -20.56
C PHE A 504 11.32 14.42 -22.08
N GLN A 505 10.13 14.30 -22.71
CA GLN A 505 10.01 14.04 -24.15
C GLN A 505 10.67 15.13 -25.02
N LYS A 506 10.67 16.39 -24.54
CA LYS A 506 11.40 17.49 -25.18
C LYS A 506 12.93 17.29 -25.18
N ALA A 507 13.48 16.61 -24.19
CA ALA A 507 14.91 16.29 -24.13
C ALA A 507 15.24 14.96 -24.84
N PHE A 508 14.31 14.00 -24.81
CA PHE A 508 14.50 12.62 -25.26
C PHE A 508 13.34 12.14 -26.15
N PRO A 509 13.22 12.67 -27.39
CA PRO A 509 12.06 12.45 -28.24
C PRO A 509 11.98 11.04 -28.86
N GLU A 510 13.07 10.26 -28.82
CA GLU A 510 13.07 8.87 -29.31
C GLU A 510 12.52 7.89 -28.26
N ASN A 511 12.37 8.30 -27.00
CA ASN A 511 11.76 7.45 -25.97
C ASN A 511 10.23 7.44 -26.14
N PRO A 512 9.60 6.27 -26.35
CA PRO A 512 8.15 6.20 -26.53
C PRO A 512 7.36 6.23 -25.20
N ILE A 513 7.99 5.93 -24.05
CA ILE A 513 7.31 5.82 -22.75
C ILE A 513 6.60 7.12 -22.32
N PRO A 514 7.20 8.32 -22.39
CA PRO A 514 6.48 9.57 -22.11
C PRO A 514 5.29 9.78 -23.06
N GLY A 515 5.44 9.39 -24.34
CA GLY A 515 4.36 9.42 -25.33
C GLY A 515 3.19 8.55 -24.89
N MET A 516 3.46 7.35 -24.37
CA MET A 516 2.46 6.42 -23.83
C MET A 516 1.56 7.06 -22.76
N TYR A 517 2.16 7.75 -21.78
CA TYR A 517 1.42 8.49 -20.75
C TYR A 517 0.71 9.75 -21.29
N LEU A 518 1.15 10.27 -22.44
CA LEU A 518 0.52 11.40 -23.14
C LEU A 518 -0.51 10.96 -24.20
N GLY A 519 -0.92 9.68 -24.20
CA GLY A 519 -1.94 9.12 -25.10
C GLY A 519 -1.43 8.63 -26.46
N GLN A 520 -0.11 8.66 -26.71
CA GLN A 520 0.51 8.11 -27.92
C GLN A 520 0.79 6.62 -27.69
N ALA A 521 -0.11 5.76 -28.19
CA ALA A 521 -0.03 4.32 -27.97
C ALA A 521 1.24 3.70 -28.59
N ILE A 522 1.92 2.85 -27.81
CA ILE A 522 3.07 2.04 -28.28
C ILE A 522 2.52 0.71 -28.81
N PRO A 523 2.67 0.37 -30.11
CA PRO A 523 2.22 -0.92 -30.63
C PRO A 523 2.91 -2.09 -29.94
N TRP A 524 2.14 -3.10 -29.53
CA TRP A 524 2.68 -4.38 -29.09
C TRP A 524 2.54 -5.41 -30.20
N GLU A 525 3.55 -5.45 -31.06
CA GLU A 525 3.65 -6.36 -32.19
C GLU A 525 3.67 -7.81 -31.72
N LYS A 526 2.58 -8.53 -32.04
CA LYS A 526 2.45 -9.99 -31.89
C LYS A 526 1.58 -10.49 -33.03
N SER A 527 2.17 -11.24 -33.94
CA SER A 527 1.47 -11.86 -35.08
C SER A 527 0.89 -13.21 -34.68
N PHE A 528 -0.36 -13.47 -35.05
CA PHE A 528 -1.00 -14.77 -34.96
C PHE A 528 -1.23 -15.32 -36.37
N PRO A 529 -1.16 -16.65 -36.60
CA PRO A 529 -1.51 -17.22 -37.90
C PRO A 529 -2.96 -16.92 -38.27
N ASP A 530 -3.17 -16.48 -39.52
CA ASP A 530 -4.50 -16.30 -40.10
C ASP A 530 -5.27 -17.63 -40.11
N THR A 531 -6.51 -17.56 -39.64
CA THR A 531 -7.42 -18.71 -39.55
C THR A 531 -8.80 -18.30 -40.04
N PRO A 532 -9.02 -18.21 -41.37
CA PRO A 532 -10.25 -17.66 -41.94
C PRO A 532 -11.50 -18.51 -41.61
N ASP A 533 -11.33 -19.80 -41.32
CA ASP A 533 -12.40 -20.69 -40.88
C ASP A 533 -12.73 -20.59 -39.37
N ALA A 534 -11.96 -19.81 -38.61
CA ALA A 534 -12.21 -19.57 -37.19
C ALA A 534 -13.26 -18.46 -36.98
N PRO A 535 -14.25 -18.65 -36.07
CA PRO A 535 -15.14 -17.57 -35.68
C PRO A 535 -14.37 -16.35 -35.13
N GLU A 536 -14.80 -15.12 -35.45
CA GLU A 536 -14.10 -13.90 -35.02
C GLU A 536 -13.92 -13.84 -33.49
N TRP A 537 -14.94 -14.24 -32.72
CA TRP A 537 -14.86 -14.32 -31.26
C TRP A 537 -13.72 -15.24 -30.79
N ALA A 538 -13.47 -16.35 -31.48
CA ALA A 538 -12.43 -17.30 -31.13
C ALA A 538 -11.05 -16.73 -31.42
N VAL A 539 -10.87 -16.07 -32.56
CA VAL A 539 -9.62 -15.37 -32.93
C VAL A 539 -9.29 -14.29 -31.90
N LEU A 540 -10.27 -13.43 -31.59
CA LEU A 540 -10.12 -12.34 -30.62
C LEU A 540 -9.87 -12.86 -29.20
N GLN A 541 -10.53 -13.95 -28.79
CA GLN A 541 -10.34 -14.54 -27.46
C GLN A 541 -8.94 -15.16 -27.33
N ARG A 542 -8.50 -15.94 -28.33
CA ARG A 542 -7.16 -16.54 -28.36
C ARG A 542 -6.06 -15.49 -28.30
N GLU A 543 -6.17 -14.41 -29.09
CA GLU A 543 -5.23 -13.29 -29.04
C GLU A 543 -5.11 -12.72 -27.60
N GLN A 544 -6.25 -12.44 -26.97
CA GLN A 544 -6.26 -11.80 -25.66
C GLN A 544 -5.78 -12.72 -24.54
N ILE A 545 -6.16 -14.00 -24.55
CA ILE A 545 -5.68 -14.99 -23.56
C ILE A 545 -4.16 -15.14 -23.68
N GLU A 546 -3.62 -15.26 -24.89
CA GLU A 546 -2.18 -15.37 -25.08
C GLU A 546 -1.42 -14.08 -24.76
N ARG A 547 -2.03 -12.90 -24.96
CA ARG A 547 -1.45 -11.63 -24.49
C ARG A 547 -1.47 -11.52 -22.97
N LEU A 548 -2.58 -11.85 -22.31
CA LEU A 548 -2.64 -11.89 -20.84
C LEU A 548 -1.61 -12.87 -20.27
N ARG A 549 -1.44 -14.04 -20.89
CA ARG A 549 -0.42 -15.02 -20.53
C ARG A 549 1.00 -14.46 -20.64
N ASP A 550 1.33 -13.72 -21.70
CA ASP A 550 2.65 -13.07 -21.83
C ASP A 550 2.89 -12.04 -20.71
N ILE A 551 1.86 -11.26 -20.33
CA ILE A 551 1.95 -10.32 -19.20
C ILE A 551 2.20 -11.07 -17.90
N ILE A 552 1.43 -12.13 -17.60
CA ILE A 552 1.65 -13.01 -16.41
C ILE A 552 3.07 -13.55 -16.41
N HIS A 553 3.53 -14.09 -17.54
CA HIS A 553 4.86 -14.71 -17.65
C HIS A 553 5.97 -13.68 -17.48
N TRP A 554 5.81 -12.46 -17.99
CA TRP A 554 6.74 -11.37 -17.75
C TRP A 554 6.88 -11.05 -16.25
N TRP A 555 5.77 -10.96 -15.51
CA TRP A 555 5.80 -10.73 -14.06
C TRP A 555 6.51 -11.86 -13.31
N ILE A 556 6.29 -13.12 -13.72
CA ILE A 556 7.00 -14.26 -13.13
C ILE A 556 8.50 -14.19 -13.42
N ASP A 557 8.90 -13.90 -14.65
CA ASP A 557 10.32 -13.93 -15.07
C ASP A 557 11.14 -12.73 -14.55
N HIS A 558 10.54 -11.55 -14.44
CA HIS A 558 11.29 -10.30 -14.17
C HIS A 558 11.04 -9.74 -12.77
N ARG A 559 10.02 -10.22 -12.04
CA ARG A 559 9.56 -9.61 -10.78
C ARG A 559 9.38 -10.60 -9.63
N GLN A 560 9.15 -11.90 -9.88
CA GLN A 560 8.93 -12.84 -8.79
C GLN A 560 10.21 -13.13 -7.99
N ARG A 561 10.20 -12.76 -6.72
CA ARG A 561 11.31 -12.92 -5.77
C ARG A 561 11.38 -14.35 -5.21
N GLU A 562 12.45 -14.65 -4.46
CA GLU A 562 12.64 -15.97 -3.82
C GLU A 562 11.52 -16.33 -2.84
N ASP A 563 10.99 -15.37 -2.09
CA ASP A 563 9.85 -15.53 -1.18
C ASP A 563 8.49 -15.68 -1.91
N GLY A 564 8.43 -15.31 -3.19
CA GLY A 564 7.24 -15.38 -4.05
C GLY A 564 6.59 -14.03 -4.36
N GLN A 565 6.99 -12.93 -3.70
CA GLN A 565 6.45 -11.58 -3.95
C GLN A 565 6.83 -11.05 -5.34
N PHE A 566 6.03 -10.15 -5.91
CA PHE A 566 6.26 -9.47 -7.19
C PHE A 566 6.71 -7.99 -7.01
N GLY A 567 6.66 -7.50 -5.78
CA GLY A 567 7.29 -6.25 -5.35
C GLY A 567 6.33 -5.11 -5.06
N GLY A 568 5.01 -5.31 -5.19
CA GLY A 568 4.04 -4.42 -4.53
C GLY A 568 4.00 -4.64 -3.01
N GLY A 569 4.32 -5.86 -2.57
CA GLY A 569 4.23 -6.29 -1.18
C GLY A 569 3.06 -7.26 -0.98
N TRP A 570 3.01 -7.92 0.17
CA TRP A 570 2.05 -9.01 0.44
C TRP A 570 0.56 -8.65 0.26
N GLY A 571 0.17 -7.39 0.48
CA GLY A 571 -1.18 -6.89 0.19
C GLY A 571 -1.41 -6.83 -1.33
N ASP A 572 -0.89 -5.80 -2.00
CA ASP A 572 -1.03 -5.62 -3.45
C ASP A 572 -0.80 -6.90 -4.29
N ASP A 573 0.26 -7.66 -3.99
CA ASP A 573 0.64 -8.84 -4.77
C ASP A 573 -0.41 -9.96 -4.65
N CYS A 574 -1.22 -10.00 -3.58
CA CYS A 574 -2.27 -10.99 -3.41
C CYS A 574 -3.51 -10.72 -4.28
N GLU A 575 -3.71 -9.51 -4.81
CA GLU A 575 -4.80 -9.25 -5.75
C GLU A 575 -4.50 -9.77 -7.18
N MET A 576 -3.24 -10.09 -7.51
CA MET A 576 -2.83 -10.40 -8.88
C MET A 576 -3.57 -11.59 -9.50
N TRP A 577 -3.87 -12.64 -8.72
CA TRP A 577 -4.55 -13.84 -9.23
C TRP A 577 -5.93 -13.53 -9.83
N ARG A 578 -6.60 -12.46 -9.38
CA ARG A 578 -7.94 -12.07 -9.82
C ARG A 578 -7.98 -11.77 -11.32
N TRP A 579 -6.91 -11.18 -11.88
CA TRP A 579 -6.79 -10.98 -13.33
C TRP A 579 -6.07 -12.13 -14.04
N TRP A 580 -5.33 -12.98 -13.32
CA TRP A 580 -4.75 -14.22 -13.87
C TRP A 580 -5.80 -15.30 -14.12
N ALA A 581 -6.98 -15.22 -13.46
CA ALA A 581 -7.98 -16.29 -13.37
C ALA A 581 -8.34 -16.97 -14.71
N VAL A 582 -8.39 -16.25 -15.84
CA VAL A 582 -8.62 -16.87 -17.15
C VAL A 582 -7.53 -17.90 -17.52
N VAL A 583 -6.26 -17.60 -17.27
CA VAL A 583 -5.11 -18.51 -17.52
C VAL A 583 -4.91 -19.50 -16.35
N LEU A 584 -5.00 -19.00 -15.12
CA LEU A 584 -4.71 -19.74 -13.88
C LEU A 584 -5.78 -20.77 -13.52
N MET A 585 -7.06 -20.38 -13.61
CA MET A 585 -8.20 -21.18 -13.18
C MET A 585 -9.01 -21.75 -14.36
N GLY A 586 -9.07 -21.03 -15.48
CA GLY A 586 -9.72 -21.52 -16.71
C GLY A 586 -8.93 -22.64 -17.41
N PHE A 587 -7.59 -22.59 -17.35
CA PHE A 587 -6.69 -23.51 -18.04
C PHE A 587 -5.66 -24.18 -17.10
N GLU A 588 -4.72 -24.93 -17.69
CA GLU A 588 -3.53 -25.47 -17.04
C GLU A 588 -2.26 -24.83 -17.62
N ASP A 589 -1.94 -23.61 -17.18
CA ASP A 589 -0.60 -23.03 -17.38
C ASP A 589 0.26 -23.28 -16.14
N LYS A 590 1.14 -24.28 -16.24
CA LYS A 590 2.00 -24.75 -15.14
C LYS A 590 2.80 -23.62 -14.46
N LYS A 591 3.36 -22.70 -15.24
CA LYS A 591 4.19 -21.59 -14.73
C LYS A 591 3.36 -20.63 -13.85
N SER A 592 2.18 -20.24 -14.33
CA SER A 592 1.24 -19.41 -13.56
C SER A 592 0.76 -20.11 -12.29
N LEU A 593 0.49 -21.41 -12.37
CA LEU A 593 0.10 -22.24 -11.24
C LEU A 593 1.20 -22.32 -10.16
N GLU A 594 2.43 -22.65 -10.55
CA GLU A 594 3.57 -22.75 -9.64
C GLU A 594 3.88 -21.41 -8.98
N ALA A 595 3.88 -20.31 -9.74
CA ALA A 595 4.09 -18.96 -9.23
C ALA A 595 3.02 -18.52 -8.22
N GLN A 596 1.73 -18.78 -8.51
CA GLN A 596 0.64 -18.44 -7.59
C GLN A 596 0.67 -19.28 -6.31
N LEU A 597 0.88 -20.60 -6.44
CA LEU A 597 0.97 -21.49 -5.29
C LEU A 597 2.17 -21.14 -4.41
N LYS A 598 3.30 -20.72 -5.00
CA LYS A 598 4.45 -20.21 -4.26
C LYS A 598 4.06 -18.98 -3.42
N PHE A 599 3.52 -17.94 -4.06
CA PHE A 599 3.13 -16.71 -3.38
C PHE A 599 2.11 -16.96 -2.26
N SER A 600 0.96 -17.57 -2.55
CA SER A 600 -0.11 -17.71 -1.56
C SER A 600 0.27 -18.67 -0.42
N LYS A 601 1.10 -19.70 -0.66
CA LYS A 601 1.61 -20.55 0.44
C LYS A 601 2.61 -19.80 1.32
N SER A 602 3.49 -18.98 0.74
CA SER A 602 4.40 -18.11 1.52
C SER A 602 3.61 -17.11 2.36
N ALA A 603 2.64 -16.42 1.77
CA ALA A 603 1.78 -15.47 2.48
C ALA A 603 1.06 -16.12 3.67
N MET A 604 0.40 -17.26 3.44
CA MET A 604 -0.33 -18.03 4.48
C MET A 604 0.56 -18.73 5.51
N ASN A 605 1.89 -18.63 5.40
CA ASN A 605 2.86 -19.07 6.42
C ASN A 605 3.40 -17.92 7.28
N ARG A 606 3.09 -16.65 6.97
CA ARG A 606 3.57 -15.47 7.73
C ARG A 606 3.11 -15.53 9.20
N PRO A 607 3.94 -15.08 10.17
CA PRO A 607 3.65 -15.28 11.60
C PRO A 607 2.33 -14.70 12.09
N HIS A 608 1.93 -13.53 11.62
CA HIS A 608 0.69 -12.84 12.04
C HIS A 608 -0.58 -13.57 11.58
N LEU A 609 -0.52 -14.36 10.50
CA LEU A 609 -1.66 -15.16 10.02
C LEU A 609 -1.81 -16.52 10.72
N LYS A 610 -0.88 -16.92 11.60
CA LYS A 610 -0.96 -18.22 12.32
C LYS A 610 -2.25 -18.37 13.15
N GLY A 611 -2.88 -17.28 13.58
CA GLY A 611 -4.19 -17.29 14.25
C GLY A 611 -5.34 -17.71 13.32
N GLY A 612 -5.24 -17.44 12.02
CA GLY A 612 -6.26 -17.75 11.00
C GLY A 612 -6.90 -16.51 10.36
N PHE A 613 -6.68 -15.32 10.89
CA PHE A 613 -7.12 -14.04 10.33
C PHE A 613 -6.18 -12.91 10.79
N ASN A 614 -6.28 -11.72 10.21
CA ASN A 614 -5.47 -10.55 10.62
C ASN A 614 -5.70 -10.26 12.12
N GLN A 615 -4.61 -10.02 12.89
CA GLN A 615 -4.67 -9.76 14.33
C GLN A 615 -4.87 -8.28 14.66
N GLU A 616 -4.64 -7.37 13.71
CA GLU A 616 -4.82 -5.93 13.89
C GLU A 616 -6.21 -5.49 13.46
N ILE A 617 -6.81 -4.51 14.16
CA ILE A 617 -8.08 -3.92 13.74
C ILE A 617 -7.81 -2.90 12.63
N THR A 618 -7.99 -3.35 11.40
CA THR A 618 -8.10 -2.50 10.21
C THR A 618 -9.48 -2.67 9.58
N ASP A 619 -9.79 -1.95 8.50
CA ASP A 619 -11.05 -2.13 7.78
C ASP A 619 -11.12 -3.49 7.09
N VAL A 620 -12.34 -3.94 6.76
CA VAL A 620 -12.58 -5.29 6.25
C VAL A 620 -11.86 -5.64 4.95
N GLU A 621 -11.48 -4.67 4.13
CA GLU A 621 -10.76 -4.97 2.89
C GLU A 621 -9.32 -5.40 3.23
N HIS A 622 -8.55 -4.54 3.89
CA HIS A 622 -7.19 -4.86 4.38
C HIS A 622 -7.16 -5.98 5.45
N ALA A 623 -8.23 -6.17 6.22
CA ALA A 623 -8.32 -7.25 7.20
C ALA A 623 -8.50 -8.61 6.53
N ALA A 624 -9.26 -8.65 5.43
CA ALA A 624 -9.47 -9.85 4.63
C ALA A 624 -8.34 -10.12 3.64
N GLU A 625 -7.75 -9.08 3.01
CA GLU A 625 -6.74 -9.15 1.94
C GLU A 625 -5.68 -10.24 2.18
N ASP A 626 -4.92 -10.10 3.26
CA ASP A 626 -3.78 -10.97 3.59
C ASP A 626 -4.20 -12.45 3.79
N THR A 627 -5.47 -12.73 4.08
CA THR A 627 -6.00 -14.11 4.28
C THR A 627 -6.89 -14.62 3.14
N THR A 628 -7.96 -13.91 2.81
CA THR A 628 -8.97 -14.31 1.83
C THR A 628 -8.38 -14.37 0.44
N ASP A 629 -7.74 -13.31 -0.04
CA ASP A 629 -7.21 -13.29 -1.40
C ASP A 629 -6.04 -14.27 -1.59
N ASN A 630 -5.44 -14.78 -0.51
CA ASN A 630 -4.55 -15.93 -0.56
C ASN A 630 -5.26 -17.28 -0.45
N LEU A 631 -6.31 -17.40 0.37
CA LEU A 631 -7.01 -18.66 0.63
C LEU A 631 -7.96 -19.06 -0.51
N ILE A 632 -8.61 -18.11 -1.19
CA ILE A 632 -9.50 -18.39 -2.34
C ILE A 632 -8.77 -19.11 -3.49
N PRO A 633 -7.62 -18.63 -4.02
CA PRO A 633 -6.91 -19.35 -5.06
C PRO A 633 -6.36 -20.70 -4.56
N LEU A 634 -5.95 -20.80 -3.29
CA LEU A 634 -5.55 -22.09 -2.69
C LEU A 634 -6.71 -23.10 -2.64
N MET A 635 -7.91 -22.69 -2.25
CA MET A 635 -9.11 -23.54 -2.26
C MET A 635 -9.56 -23.91 -3.69
N ALA A 636 -9.38 -23.02 -4.67
CA ALA A 636 -9.78 -23.26 -6.06
C ALA A 636 -8.80 -24.18 -6.82
N LEU A 637 -7.51 -24.14 -6.46
CA LEU A 637 -6.43 -24.87 -7.13
C LEU A 637 -6.03 -26.16 -6.40
N GLU A 638 -6.14 -26.20 -5.06
CA GLU A 638 -5.91 -27.38 -4.22
C GLU A 638 -7.18 -27.75 -3.42
N PRO A 639 -8.31 -28.05 -4.10
CA PRO A 639 -9.62 -28.20 -3.45
C PRO A 639 -9.70 -29.34 -2.42
N GLU A 640 -8.79 -30.32 -2.47
CA GLU A 640 -8.73 -31.43 -1.50
C GLU A 640 -7.74 -31.20 -0.34
N ASN A 641 -7.05 -30.06 -0.28
CA ASN A 641 -6.09 -29.79 0.78
C ASN A 641 -6.80 -29.41 2.08
N GLN A 642 -6.79 -30.34 3.04
CA GLN A 642 -7.50 -30.19 4.32
C GLN A 642 -7.07 -28.94 5.09
N ARG A 643 -5.80 -28.49 4.99
CA ARG A 643 -5.33 -27.27 5.66
C ARG A 643 -6.14 -26.04 5.23
N TRP A 644 -6.52 -25.96 3.96
CA TRP A 644 -7.30 -24.83 3.43
C TRP A 644 -8.79 -24.94 3.82
N LYS A 645 -9.34 -26.16 3.81
CA LYS A 645 -10.71 -26.43 4.31
C LYS A 645 -10.85 -26.04 5.79
N ASP A 646 -9.95 -26.53 6.64
CA ASP A 646 -9.94 -26.25 8.08
C ASP A 646 -9.78 -24.75 8.38
N TRP A 647 -8.98 -24.04 7.56
CA TRP A 647 -8.80 -22.60 7.70
C TRP A 647 -10.08 -21.84 7.32
N ALA A 648 -10.73 -22.20 6.21
CA ALA A 648 -11.98 -21.59 5.78
C ALA A 648 -13.11 -21.73 6.82
N LEU A 649 -13.15 -22.85 7.55
CA LEU A 649 -14.12 -23.07 8.64
C LEU A 649 -13.92 -22.09 9.83
N LYS A 650 -12.70 -21.60 10.08
CA LYS A 650 -12.42 -20.68 11.19
C LYS A 650 -13.17 -19.34 11.11
N MET A 651 -13.61 -18.96 9.91
CA MET A 651 -14.44 -17.76 9.71
C MET A 651 -15.76 -17.83 10.50
N GLY A 652 -16.33 -19.03 10.70
CA GLY A 652 -17.54 -19.23 11.51
C GLY A 652 -17.34 -18.81 12.98
N PRO A 653 -16.36 -19.41 13.70
CA PRO A 653 -15.97 -18.98 15.04
C PRO A 653 -15.62 -17.49 15.15
N PHE A 654 -14.82 -16.92 14.23
CA PHE A 654 -14.53 -15.48 14.27
C PHE A 654 -15.81 -14.64 14.15
N MET A 655 -16.71 -15.00 13.23
CA MET A 655 -17.99 -14.34 13.07
C MET A 655 -18.87 -14.44 14.33
N ARG A 656 -18.97 -15.64 14.93
CA ARG A 656 -19.77 -15.92 16.13
C ARG A 656 -19.26 -15.19 17.37
N ASP A 657 -17.95 -15.26 17.59
CA ASP A 657 -17.34 -14.93 18.89
C ASP A 657 -16.76 -13.50 18.91
N ALA A 658 -16.23 -13.02 17.77
CA ALA A 658 -15.53 -11.74 17.67
C ALA A 658 -16.28 -10.68 16.85
N TRP A 659 -16.74 -10.99 15.63
CA TRP A 659 -17.16 -9.95 14.67
C TRP A 659 -18.62 -9.49 14.83
N THR A 660 -19.51 -10.42 15.17
CA THR A 660 -20.95 -10.13 15.22
C THR A 660 -21.48 -9.98 16.65
N GLY A 661 -22.73 -9.55 16.75
CA GLY A 661 -23.50 -9.49 17.99
C GLY A 661 -24.99 -9.40 17.70
N LYS A 662 -25.81 -9.47 18.76
CA LYS A 662 -27.25 -9.21 18.66
C LYS A 662 -27.54 -7.72 18.75
N ASN A 663 -28.10 -7.16 17.69
CA ASN A 663 -28.51 -5.75 17.61
C ASN A 663 -29.78 -5.51 18.46
N GLU A 664 -30.21 -4.25 18.63
CA GLU A 664 -31.39 -3.86 19.42
C GLU A 664 -32.71 -4.41 18.85
N ARG A 665 -32.70 -4.94 17.63
CA ARG A 665 -33.81 -5.64 16.97
C ARG A 665 -33.76 -7.17 17.18
N GLY A 666 -32.78 -7.69 17.91
CA GLY A 666 -32.57 -9.13 18.17
C GLY A 666 -31.92 -9.90 17.02
N GLN A 667 -31.45 -9.21 15.99
CA GLN A 667 -30.88 -9.78 14.76
C GLN A 667 -29.35 -9.91 14.88
N LEU A 668 -28.73 -10.83 14.14
CA LEU A 668 -27.27 -11.02 14.17
C LEU A 668 -26.59 -10.09 13.16
N GLN A 669 -25.64 -9.27 13.58
CA GLN A 669 -25.07 -8.20 12.76
C GLN A 669 -23.59 -8.01 13.09
N PHE A 670 -22.74 -7.64 12.11
CA PHE A 670 -21.37 -7.18 12.41
C PHE A 670 -21.42 -5.91 13.27
N LYS A 671 -20.59 -5.87 14.31
CA LYS A 671 -20.50 -4.71 15.22
C LYS A 671 -19.75 -3.53 14.58
N SER A 672 -18.85 -3.82 13.65
CA SER A 672 -18.05 -2.86 12.90
C SER A 672 -17.55 -3.50 11.60
N PHE A 673 -17.30 -2.67 10.59
CA PHE A 673 -16.57 -3.05 9.37
C PHE A 673 -15.05 -2.83 9.49
N TYR A 674 -14.58 -2.52 10.71
CA TYR A 674 -13.19 -2.59 11.11
C TYR A 674 -13.04 -3.66 12.20
N PHE A 675 -12.25 -4.70 11.94
CA PHE A 675 -12.11 -5.84 12.84
C PHE A 675 -10.81 -6.62 12.63
N SER A 676 -10.45 -7.40 13.64
CA SER A 676 -9.37 -8.39 13.67
C SER A 676 -9.94 -9.78 13.96
N ALA A 677 -9.09 -10.79 14.06
CA ALA A 677 -9.44 -12.15 14.47
C ALA A 677 -10.13 -12.23 15.86
N THR A 678 -9.90 -11.25 16.74
CA THR A 678 -10.37 -11.27 18.14
C THR A 678 -11.39 -10.19 18.45
N ASP A 679 -11.34 -9.04 17.77
CA ASP A 679 -12.03 -7.83 18.21
C ASP A 679 -12.57 -6.97 17.06
N THR A 680 -13.54 -6.11 17.37
CA THR A 680 -14.15 -5.13 16.46
C THR A 680 -13.88 -3.72 16.95
N SER A 681 -13.70 -2.75 16.03
CA SER A 681 -13.39 -1.37 16.41
C SER A 681 -14.51 -0.76 17.29
N PRO A 682 -14.19 -0.16 18.45
CA PRO A 682 -15.19 0.48 19.33
C PRO A 682 -15.59 1.88 18.85
N VAL A 683 -15.01 2.38 17.76
CA VAL A 683 -15.21 3.76 17.28
C VAL A 683 -16.60 3.89 16.63
N PRO A 684 -17.50 4.77 17.13
CA PRO A 684 -18.88 4.85 16.65
C PRO A 684 -19.04 5.12 15.15
N THR A 685 -18.12 5.89 14.53
CA THR A 685 -18.13 6.16 13.09
C THR A 685 -17.74 4.95 12.22
N ARG A 686 -17.31 3.85 12.84
CA ARG A 686 -17.00 2.55 12.20
C ARG A 686 -18.02 1.47 12.57
N ALA A 687 -19.00 1.78 13.40
CA ALA A 687 -19.99 0.83 13.93
C ALA A 687 -21.11 0.54 12.91
N PHE A 688 -20.74 -0.04 11.77
CA PHE A 688 -21.65 -0.46 10.71
C PHE A 688 -21.32 -1.88 10.25
N ASP A 689 -22.35 -2.65 9.93
CA ASP A 689 -22.27 -3.79 9.03
C ASP A 689 -22.35 -3.24 7.59
N VAL A 690 -21.46 -3.66 6.70
CA VAL A 690 -21.37 -3.15 5.31
C VAL A 690 -21.35 -4.31 4.32
N MET A 691 -21.79 -4.09 3.08
CA MET A 691 -21.80 -5.16 2.06
C MET A 691 -20.42 -5.81 1.84
N ALA A 692 -19.34 -5.03 2.01
CA ALA A 692 -17.96 -5.53 1.93
C ALA A 692 -17.59 -6.57 3.00
N ASN A 693 -18.37 -6.73 4.08
CA ASN A 693 -18.12 -7.74 5.11
C ASN A 693 -18.20 -9.18 4.58
N VAL A 694 -18.87 -9.39 3.44
CA VAL A 694 -18.85 -10.66 2.72
C VAL A 694 -17.43 -11.05 2.27
N GLY A 695 -16.55 -10.07 2.01
CA GLY A 695 -15.16 -10.33 1.60
C GLY A 695 -14.41 -11.21 2.59
N ALA A 696 -14.47 -10.88 3.89
CA ALA A 696 -13.88 -11.72 4.95
C ALA A 696 -14.54 -13.12 5.08
N LEU A 697 -15.72 -13.30 4.49
CA LEU A 697 -16.50 -14.54 4.55
C LEU A 697 -16.45 -15.36 3.25
N HIS A 698 -15.79 -14.91 2.18
CA HIS A 698 -15.67 -15.69 0.93
C HIS A 698 -15.16 -17.12 1.16
N PRO A 699 -14.13 -17.38 2.00
CA PRO A 699 -13.69 -18.75 2.26
C PRO A 699 -14.77 -19.56 2.98
N ALA A 700 -15.49 -18.93 3.92
CA ALA A 700 -16.60 -19.54 4.67
C ALA A 700 -17.70 -20.02 3.72
N PHE A 701 -18.13 -19.17 2.79
CA PHE A 701 -19.16 -19.56 1.82
C PHE A 701 -18.66 -20.59 0.79
N LEU A 702 -17.37 -20.59 0.41
CA LEU A 702 -16.82 -21.65 -0.44
C LEU A 702 -16.86 -23.02 0.26
N ILE A 703 -16.42 -23.12 1.52
CA ILE A 703 -16.44 -24.41 2.24
C ILE A 703 -17.87 -24.83 2.61
N TRP A 704 -18.76 -23.88 2.93
CA TRP A 704 -20.17 -24.15 3.25
C TRP A 704 -20.98 -24.70 2.07
N GLN A 705 -20.60 -24.36 0.83
CA GLN A 705 -21.18 -25.00 -0.36
C GLN A 705 -20.77 -26.47 -0.50
N GLN A 706 -19.56 -26.85 -0.04
CA GLN A 706 -19.00 -28.19 -0.20
C GLN A 706 -19.42 -29.15 0.91
N GLN A 707 -19.61 -28.66 2.14
CA GLN A 707 -19.94 -29.48 3.31
C GLN A 707 -20.86 -28.76 4.30
N ASN A 708 -21.41 -29.50 5.26
CA ASN A 708 -22.16 -28.92 6.39
C ASN A 708 -21.19 -28.61 7.53
N ASP A 709 -21.49 -27.57 8.30
CA ASP A 709 -20.76 -27.18 9.50
C ASP A 709 -21.73 -26.49 10.45
N SER A 710 -21.82 -26.94 11.70
CA SER A 710 -22.86 -26.48 12.63
C SER A 710 -22.72 -25.00 13.01
N VAL A 711 -21.52 -24.42 12.94
CA VAL A 711 -21.32 -22.99 13.21
C VAL A 711 -21.75 -22.18 12.01
N LEU A 712 -21.33 -22.56 10.79
CA LEU A 712 -21.72 -21.86 9.56
C LEU A 712 -23.22 -21.98 9.26
N ASP A 713 -23.82 -23.14 9.52
CA ASP A 713 -25.27 -23.41 9.42
C ASP A 713 -26.09 -22.56 10.41
N GLU A 714 -25.49 -22.09 11.51
CA GLU A 714 -26.10 -21.16 12.46
C GLU A 714 -25.89 -19.69 12.05
N VAL A 715 -24.63 -19.26 11.92
CA VAL A 715 -24.29 -17.82 11.86
C VAL A 715 -24.55 -17.18 10.50
N LEU A 716 -24.28 -17.88 9.39
CA LEU A 716 -24.46 -17.28 8.05
C LEU A 716 -25.95 -17.02 7.77
N PRO A 717 -26.89 -17.98 8.00
CA PRO A 717 -28.33 -17.71 7.88
C PRO A 717 -28.84 -16.62 8.83
N ALA A 718 -28.39 -16.62 10.10
CA ALA A 718 -28.86 -15.67 11.10
C ALA A 718 -28.41 -14.22 10.83
N TRP A 719 -27.26 -14.04 10.16
CA TRP A 719 -26.75 -12.75 9.71
C TRP A 719 -27.41 -12.26 8.42
N LEU A 720 -27.55 -13.14 7.42
CA LEU A 720 -28.22 -12.79 6.16
C LEU A 720 -29.71 -12.43 6.37
N ASP A 721 -30.35 -12.97 7.41
CA ASP A 721 -31.69 -12.58 7.83
C ASP A 721 -31.79 -11.08 8.19
N THR A 722 -30.74 -10.49 8.78
CA THR A 722 -30.65 -9.05 9.07
C THR A 722 -30.64 -8.22 7.80
N TRP A 723 -29.91 -8.68 6.78
CA TRP A 723 -29.86 -8.03 5.46
C TRP A 723 -31.17 -8.18 4.68
N VAL A 724 -31.85 -9.32 4.77
CA VAL A 724 -33.19 -9.52 4.19
C VAL A 724 -34.21 -8.55 4.81
N ASP A 725 -34.25 -8.44 6.14
CA ASP A 725 -35.12 -7.48 6.84
C ASP A 725 -34.79 -6.02 6.49
N ALA A 726 -33.51 -5.63 6.56
CA ALA A 726 -33.08 -4.27 6.23
C ALA A 726 -33.38 -3.91 4.77
N THR A 727 -33.37 -4.88 3.85
CA THR A 727 -33.83 -4.68 2.47
C THR A 727 -35.32 -4.35 2.42
N ALA A 728 -36.15 -5.20 3.06
CA ALA A 728 -37.60 -5.11 2.99
C ALA A 728 -38.18 -3.80 3.56
N ARG A 729 -37.53 -3.23 4.58
CA ARG A 729 -37.98 -1.99 5.23
C ARG A 729 -37.61 -0.74 4.44
N ALA A 730 -38.48 0.26 4.46
CA ALA A 730 -38.12 1.65 4.14
C ALA A 730 -37.67 2.36 5.42
N GLU A 731 -36.48 2.97 5.42
CA GLU A 731 -35.86 3.55 6.61
C GLU A 731 -34.80 4.58 6.23
N ASN A 732 -34.69 5.70 6.96
CA ASN A 732 -33.70 6.77 6.71
C ASN A 732 -33.59 7.24 5.23
N GLY A 733 -34.72 7.27 4.52
CA GLY A 733 -34.78 7.64 3.10
C GLY A 733 -34.44 6.52 2.11
N LYS A 734 -34.17 5.30 2.58
CA LYS A 734 -34.03 4.10 1.75
C LYS A 734 -35.39 3.61 1.27
N PRO A 735 -35.58 3.32 -0.03
CA PRO A 735 -36.76 2.61 -0.51
C PRO A 735 -36.86 1.20 0.12
N ALA A 736 -38.09 0.74 0.34
CA ALA A 736 -38.36 -0.66 0.62
C ALA A 736 -37.97 -1.52 -0.60
N GLY A 737 -37.31 -2.66 -0.42
CA GLY A 737 -36.87 -3.54 -1.51
C GLY A 737 -35.48 -3.23 -2.10
N ILE A 738 -34.74 -2.27 -1.54
CA ILE A 738 -33.35 -1.97 -1.91
C ILE A 738 -32.41 -2.42 -0.77
N LEU A 739 -31.31 -3.11 -1.11
CA LEU A 739 -30.22 -3.39 -0.17
C LEU A 739 -29.55 -2.07 0.25
N PRO A 740 -29.39 -1.76 1.56
CA PRO A 740 -28.58 -0.63 2.00
C PRO A 740 -27.09 -0.87 1.69
N SER A 741 -26.24 0.17 1.66
CA SER A 741 -24.79 -0.05 1.79
C SER A 741 -24.40 -0.59 3.15
N SER A 742 -25.22 -0.27 4.17
CA SER A 742 -24.83 -0.39 5.56
C SER A 742 -26.00 -0.43 6.55
N ILE A 743 -25.80 -1.17 7.63
CA ILE A 743 -26.69 -1.27 8.78
C ILE A 743 -25.90 -0.82 10.02
N ARG A 744 -26.37 0.18 10.75
CA ARG A 744 -25.66 0.72 11.92
C ARG A 744 -25.79 -0.21 13.13
N TRP A 745 -24.73 -0.27 13.92
CA TRP A 745 -24.69 -0.98 15.20
C TRP A 745 -24.80 0.02 16.36
N PRO A 746 -25.55 -0.27 17.45
CA PRO A 746 -26.35 -1.47 17.69
C PRO A 746 -27.83 -1.36 17.26
N ASP A 747 -28.30 -0.23 16.73
CA ASP A 747 -29.74 0.01 16.49
C ASP A 747 -30.37 -0.77 15.31
N GLY A 748 -29.55 -1.38 14.45
CA GLY A 748 -30.01 -2.14 13.29
C GLY A 748 -30.67 -1.27 12.21
N ALA A 749 -30.38 0.04 12.19
CA ALA A 749 -30.95 0.97 11.23
C ALA A 749 -30.13 1.01 9.93
N ALA A 750 -30.79 0.97 8.77
CA ALA A 750 -30.16 1.26 7.49
C ALA A 750 -29.69 2.72 7.47
N ALA A 751 -28.38 2.99 7.48
CA ALA A 751 -27.85 4.34 7.68
C ALA A 751 -26.42 4.48 7.12
N GLY A 752 -26.05 5.71 6.73
CA GLY A 752 -24.68 6.09 6.41
C GLY A 752 -23.98 6.82 7.57
N ALA A 753 -22.75 7.29 7.31
CA ALA A 753 -21.91 7.97 8.29
C ALA A 753 -22.54 9.27 8.85
N GLU A 754 -23.14 10.08 7.99
CA GLU A 754 -23.73 11.36 8.38
C GLU A 754 -25.26 11.34 8.23
N LYS A 755 -25.79 11.21 7.00
CA LYS A 755 -27.24 11.12 6.73
C LYS A 755 -27.69 10.21 5.57
N PRO A 756 -27.03 10.15 4.40
CA PRO A 756 -27.52 9.32 3.29
C PRO A 756 -27.26 7.83 3.55
N TRP A 757 -28.30 6.98 3.44
CA TRP A 757 -28.21 5.53 3.67
C TRP A 757 -27.25 4.79 2.72
N TRP A 758 -26.80 5.45 1.65
CA TRP A 758 -25.91 4.92 0.62
C TRP A 758 -24.42 5.26 0.81
N GLU A 759 -24.05 6.03 1.84
CA GLU A 759 -22.65 6.42 2.12
C GLU A 759 -22.27 6.08 3.58
N PRO A 760 -21.73 4.87 3.85
CA PRO A 760 -21.29 4.45 5.19
C PRO A 760 -19.99 5.14 5.64
N VAL A 761 -19.30 5.78 4.71
CA VAL A 761 -18.11 6.61 4.92
C VAL A 761 -18.43 7.98 4.33
N LYS A 762 -17.95 9.06 4.97
CA LYS A 762 -18.11 10.41 4.42
C LYS A 762 -17.28 10.61 3.14
N PRO A 763 -17.70 11.49 2.21
CA PRO A 763 -16.89 11.89 1.07
C PRO A 763 -15.48 12.34 1.48
N GLY A 764 -14.45 11.85 0.76
CA GLY A 764 -13.04 12.08 1.10
C GLY A 764 -12.53 11.32 2.32
N GLY A 765 -13.36 10.49 2.96
CA GLY A 765 -12.94 9.53 3.97
C GLY A 765 -12.15 8.35 3.37
N TYR A 766 -11.38 7.66 4.20
CA TYR A 766 -10.60 6.50 3.80
C TYR A 766 -11.48 5.42 3.17
N MET A 767 -11.09 4.92 1.99
CA MET A 767 -11.82 3.90 1.22
C MET A 767 -13.29 4.24 0.89
N HIS A 768 -13.69 5.52 0.88
CA HIS A 768 -15.07 5.97 0.59
C HIS A 768 -15.66 5.36 -0.70
N SER A 769 -14.87 5.30 -1.77
CA SER A 769 -15.30 4.73 -3.06
C SER A 769 -15.59 3.23 -3.02
N TYR A 770 -15.04 2.49 -2.05
CA TYR A 770 -15.22 1.05 -1.93
C TYR A 770 -16.54 0.69 -1.24
N TYR A 771 -16.99 1.51 -0.29
CA TYR A 771 -18.19 1.24 0.52
C TYR A 771 -19.46 1.99 0.08
N ILE A 772 -19.35 2.99 -0.80
CA ILE A 772 -20.53 3.71 -1.34
C ILE A 772 -21.44 2.77 -2.15
N TRP A 773 -22.74 2.81 -1.93
CA TRP A 773 -23.70 2.00 -2.71
C TRP A 773 -23.68 2.40 -4.20
N PRO A 774 -23.81 1.45 -5.16
CA PRO A 774 -23.90 -0.01 -5.04
C PRO A 774 -22.54 -0.73 -5.18
N SER A 775 -21.42 -0.12 -4.79
CA SER A 775 -20.14 -0.82 -4.73
C SER A 775 -20.26 -2.08 -3.86
N VAL A 776 -19.58 -3.15 -4.29
CA VAL A 776 -19.57 -4.53 -3.81
C VAL A 776 -20.95 -5.19 -3.58
N ILE A 777 -22.02 -4.68 -4.20
CA ILE A 777 -23.37 -5.26 -4.05
C ILE A 777 -23.45 -6.73 -4.48
N THR A 778 -22.67 -7.12 -5.50
CA THR A 778 -22.61 -8.50 -6.01
C THR A 778 -22.10 -9.51 -4.98
N GLU A 779 -21.29 -9.07 -4.01
CA GLU A 779 -20.81 -9.95 -2.94
C GLU A 779 -21.99 -10.42 -2.07
N LEU A 780 -22.83 -9.47 -1.61
CA LEU A 780 -23.96 -9.76 -0.76
C LEU A 780 -25.11 -10.45 -1.50
N THR A 781 -25.35 -10.12 -2.78
CA THR A 781 -26.36 -10.85 -3.56
C THR A 781 -25.93 -12.30 -3.88
N ASP A 782 -24.63 -12.56 -4.09
CA ASP A 782 -24.13 -13.94 -4.25
C ASP A 782 -24.18 -14.73 -2.93
N ALA A 783 -23.87 -14.11 -1.80
CA ALA A 783 -24.04 -14.71 -0.47
C ALA A 783 -25.50 -15.13 -0.19
N LEU A 784 -26.47 -14.27 -0.56
CA LEU A 784 -27.90 -14.57 -0.46
C LEU A 784 -28.32 -15.73 -1.38
N ILE A 785 -27.82 -15.79 -2.62
CA ILE A 785 -28.09 -16.91 -3.54
C ILE A 785 -27.55 -18.23 -2.96
N ILE A 786 -26.35 -18.23 -2.38
CA ILE A 786 -25.77 -19.43 -1.79
C ILE A 786 -26.55 -19.86 -0.55
N ALA A 787 -26.99 -18.93 0.30
CA ALA A 787 -27.86 -19.25 1.42
C ALA A 787 -29.23 -19.82 0.96
N HIS A 788 -29.79 -19.33 -0.15
CA HIS A 788 -30.97 -19.94 -0.77
C HIS A 788 -30.71 -21.39 -1.20
N VAL A 789 -29.66 -21.61 -2.00
CA VAL A 789 -29.31 -22.95 -2.54
C VAL A 789 -28.98 -23.95 -1.44
N LYS A 790 -28.26 -23.51 -0.40
CA LYS A 790 -27.83 -24.35 0.73
C LYS A 790 -28.96 -24.70 1.69
N THR A 791 -29.92 -23.79 1.92
CA THR A 791 -30.97 -23.97 2.94
C THR A 791 -32.37 -24.24 2.39
N GLY A 792 -32.59 -24.06 1.09
CA GLY A 792 -33.90 -24.11 0.43
C GLY A 792 -34.86 -22.98 0.82
N LYS A 793 -34.43 -22.00 1.63
CA LYS A 793 -35.31 -20.93 2.14
C LYS A 793 -35.49 -19.84 1.07
N ASP A 794 -36.73 -19.66 0.61
CA ASP A 794 -37.08 -18.69 -0.44
C ASP A 794 -36.79 -17.21 -0.07
N LYS A 795 -36.86 -16.87 1.23
CA LYS A 795 -36.66 -15.50 1.73
C LYS A 795 -35.36 -14.82 1.27
N TYR A 796 -34.29 -15.58 1.03
CA TYR A 796 -33.00 -15.04 0.58
C TYR A 796 -33.03 -14.56 -0.88
N LEU A 797 -33.99 -15.00 -1.71
CA LEU A 797 -34.20 -14.46 -3.06
C LEU A 797 -35.03 -13.17 -3.06
N GLN A 798 -35.73 -12.84 -1.98
CA GLN A 798 -36.63 -11.68 -1.96
C GLN A 798 -35.90 -10.33 -2.19
N PRO A 799 -34.70 -10.07 -1.63
CA PRO A 799 -33.91 -8.89 -1.98
C PRO A 799 -33.52 -8.80 -3.46
N LEU A 800 -33.20 -9.94 -4.08
CA LEU A 800 -32.85 -9.98 -5.50
C LEU A 800 -34.09 -9.72 -6.36
N ARG A 801 -35.23 -10.33 -6.02
CA ARG A 801 -36.52 -10.12 -6.71
C ARG A 801 -37.00 -8.68 -6.66
N SER A 802 -36.92 -8.01 -5.50
CA SER A 802 -37.37 -6.61 -5.37
C SER A 802 -36.51 -5.66 -6.21
N MET A 803 -35.17 -5.79 -6.15
CA MET A 803 -34.27 -5.00 -6.97
C MET A 803 -34.39 -5.31 -8.46
N ALA A 804 -34.58 -6.58 -8.83
CA ALA A 804 -34.81 -7.01 -10.20
C ALA A 804 -36.11 -6.43 -10.78
N ALA A 805 -37.20 -6.44 -10.02
CA ALA A 805 -38.47 -5.85 -10.45
C ALA A 805 -38.34 -4.34 -10.73
N MET A 806 -37.65 -3.60 -9.85
CA MET A 806 -37.37 -2.17 -10.06
C MET A 806 -36.51 -1.92 -11.30
N ARG A 807 -35.45 -2.72 -11.49
CA ARG A 807 -34.58 -2.62 -12.67
C ARG A 807 -35.31 -2.96 -13.97
N LEU A 808 -36.13 -4.02 -13.98
CA LEU A 808 -36.94 -4.40 -15.14
C LEU A 808 -37.94 -3.31 -15.52
N LYS A 809 -38.62 -2.72 -14.51
CA LYS A 809 -39.52 -1.58 -14.70
C LYS A 809 -38.77 -0.39 -15.33
N TRP A 810 -37.61 -0.02 -14.80
CA TRP A 810 -36.77 1.07 -15.34
C TRP A 810 -36.37 0.87 -16.82
N LEU A 811 -35.98 -0.35 -17.19
CA LEU A 811 -35.62 -0.71 -18.57
C LEU A 811 -36.83 -0.62 -19.51
N ARG A 812 -38.00 -1.10 -19.08
CA ARG A 812 -39.27 -1.02 -19.84
C ARG A 812 -39.76 0.43 -20.02
N GLU A 813 -39.67 1.24 -18.97
CA GLU A 813 -40.17 2.62 -18.94
C GLU A 813 -39.22 3.63 -19.60
N LYS A 814 -38.00 3.22 -20.00
CA LYS A 814 -36.93 4.10 -20.52
C LYS A 814 -36.68 5.28 -19.59
N GLY A 815 -36.28 4.97 -18.36
CA GLY A 815 -36.23 5.87 -17.22
C GLY A 815 -35.61 7.26 -17.44
N THR A 816 -36.08 8.22 -16.63
CA THR A 816 -35.69 9.63 -16.71
C THR A 816 -34.22 9.84 -16.37
N THR A 817 -33.42 10.36 -17.31
CA THR A 817 -32.08 10.87 -17.01
C THR A 817 -32.12 11.84 -15.83
N HIS A 818 -31.25 11.65 -14.84
CA HIS A 818 -31.12 12.46 -13.61
C HIS A 818 -32.16 12.17 -12.50
N ALA A 819 -32.38 10.89 -12.18
CA ALA A 819 -33.11 10.50 -10.97
C ALA A 819 -32.42 11.03 -9.69
N LYS A 820 -33.21 11.45 -8.69
CA LYS A 820 -32.69 11.98 -7.41
C LYS A 820 -31.91 10.89 -6.64
N PRO A 821 -30.68 11.13 -6.17
CA PRO A 821 -29.93 10.19 -5.35
C PRO A 821 -30.73 9.63 -4.17
N GLY A 822 -30.61 8.33 -3.94
CA GLY A 822 -31.34 7.57 -2.92
C GLY A 822 -32.79 7.21 -3.26
N SER A 823 -33.37 7.67 -4.39
CA SER A 823 -34.72 7.29 -4.82
C SER A 823 -34.77 5.91 -5.51
N GLU A 824 -35.94 5.27 -5.56
CA GLU A 824 -36.16 4.00 -6.30
C GLU A 824 -35.64 4.07 -7.73
N ALA A 825 -35.95 5.15 -8.46
CA ALA A 825 -35.50 5.39 -9.82
C ALA A 825 -33.97 5.46 -9.95
N TRP A 826 -33.30 6.18 -9.03
CA TRP A 826 -31.84 6.26 -9.00
C TRP A 826 -31.19 4.92 -8.63
N CYS A 827 -31.83 4.14 -7.76
CA CYS A 827 -31.38 2.79 -7.47
C CYS A 827 -31.51 1.89 -8.71
N ALA A 828 -32.66 1.91 -9.38
CA ALA A 828 -32.90 1.12 -10.60
C ALA A 828 -31.97 1.51 -11.75
N GLU A 829 -31.58 2.79 -11.86
CA GLU A 829 -30.54 3.27 -12.78
C GLU A 829 -29.18 2.64 -12.46
N ASN A 830 -28.73 2.73 -11.20
CA ASN A 830 -27.38 2.33 -10.77
C ASN A 830 -27.19 0.82 -10.52
N LEU A 831 -28.26 0.02 -10.42
CA LEU A 831 -28.20 -1.45 -10.39
C LEU A 831 -27.75 -2.08 -11.72
N GLY A 832 -27.72 -1.29 -12.79
CA GLY A 832 -27.24 -1.69 -14.11
C GLY A 832 -25.71 -1.78 -14.20
N PRO A 833 -25.19 -2.52 -15.20
CA PRO A 833 -23.75 -2.61 -15.44
C PRO A 833 -23.13 -1.29 -15.93
N ARG A 834 -21.84 -1.11 -15.65
CA ARG A 834 -20.99 -0.02 -16.20
C ARG A 834 -19.89 -0.58 -17.08
N GLU A 835 -19.59 0.11 -18.18
CA GLU A 835 -18.78 -0.41 -19.29
C GLU A 835 -17.32 -0.76 -18.93
N ASN A 836 -16.68 0.09 -18.12
CA ASN A 836 -15.28 -0.02 -17.67
C ASN A 836 -15.12 -0.31 -16.16
N ALA A 837 -16.21 -0.67 -15.47
CA ALA A 837 -16.17 -1.00 -14.05
C ALA A 837 -15.30 -2.24 -13.75
N ASN A 838 -14.77 -2.27 -12.52
CA ASN A 838 -14.19 -3.45 -11.90
C ASN A 838 -15.28 -4.41 -11.38
N SER A 839 -14.85 -5.54 -10.80
CA SER A 839 -15.67 -6.43 -9.98
C SER A 839 -16.44 -5.71 -8.87
N ASN A 840 -15.89 -4.60 -8.35
CA ASN A 840 -16.44 -3.91 -7.19
C ASN A 840 -17.68 -3.10 -7.55
N PHE A 841 -17.75 -2.43 -8.71
CA PHE A 841 -19.01 -1.79 -9.13
C PHE A 841 -19.99 -2.81 -9.74
N GLY A 842 -20.53 -3.64 -8.86
CA GLY A 842 -21.32 -4.83 -9.18
C GLY A 842 -22.63 -4.53 -9.90
N ALA A 843 -22.90 -5.29 -10.95
CA ALA A 843 -24.16 -5.24 -11.69
C ALA A 843 -25.06 -6.38 -11.24
N LEU A 844 -26.30 -6.08 -10.82
CA LEU A 844 -27.25 -7.07 -10.28
C LEU A 844 -27.42 -8.29 -11.21
N VAL A 845 -27.36 -8.05 -12.52
CA VAL A 845 -27.44 -9.06 -13.59
C VAL A 845 -26.44 -10.21 -13.45
N LYS A 846 -25.23 -9.98 -12.91
CA LYS A 846 -24.21 -11.04 -12.73
C LYS A 846 -24.73 -12.06 -11.70
N SER A 847 -25.22 -11.59 -10.56
CA SER A 847 -25.83 -12.44 -9.53
C SER A 847 -27.14 -13.08 -10.00
N LEU A 848 -27.99 -12.40 -10.77
CA LEU A 848 -29.20 -13.02 -11.32
C LEU A 848 -28.89 -14.16 -12.30
N ALA A 849 -27.85 -14.02 -13.13
CA ALA A 849 -27.34 -15.10 -13.98
C ALA A 849 -26.78 -16.27 -13.14
N ARG A 850 -26.06 -15.98 -12.04
CA ARG A 850 -25.59 -16.99 -11.06
C ARG A 850 -26.74 -17.76 -10.42
N CYS A 851 -27.79 -17.05 -10.01
CA CYS A 851 -29.02 -17.63 -9.47
C CYS A 851 -29.67 -18.61 -10.47
N LYS A 852 -29.79 -18.22 -11.73
CA LYS A 852 -30.29 -19.08 -12.81
C LYS A 852 -29.42 -20.32 -13.02
N ALA A 853 -28.10 -20.17 -13.05
CA ALA A 853 -27.16 -21.30 -13.23
C ALA A 853 -27.22 -22.32 -12.07
N LEU A 854 -27.41 -21.87 -10.83
CA LEU A 854 -27.51 -22.75 -9.67
C LEU A 854 -28.88 -23.42 -9.52
N THR A 855 -29.96 -22.64 -9.64
CA THR A 855 -31.33 -23.08 -9.31
C THR A 855 -32.13 -23.60 -10.50
N GLY A 856 -31.76 -23.21 -11.72
CA GLY A 856 -32.60 -23.41 -12.92
C GLY A 856 -33.80 -22.46 -13.03
N THR A 857 -33.93 -21.44 -12.15
CA THR A 857 -35.04 -20.49 -12.21
C THR A 857 -35.08 -19.68 -13.52
N THR A 858 -36.28 -19.40 -14.00
CA THR A 858 -36.55 -18.56 -15.18
C THR A 858 -37.14 -17.19 -14.81
N GLU A 859 -37.31 -16.89 -13.51
CA GLU A 859 -37.93 -15.65 -13.00
C GLU A 859 -37.26 -14.37 -13.52
N PHE A 860 -35.96 -14.42 -13.82
CA PHE A 860 -35.14 -13.28 -14.23
C PHE A 860 -34.88 -13.21 -15.74
N ASP A 861 -35.43 -14.14 -16.53
CA ASP A 861 -35.08 -14.30 -17.95
C ASP A 861 -35.35 -13.07 -18.80
N GLU A 862 -36.45 -12.36 -18.55
CA GLU A 862 -36.77 -11.11 -19.27
C GLU A 862 -35.74 -10.01 -18.98
N LEU A 863 -35.36 -9.83 -17.71
CA LEU A 863 -34.36 -8.82 -17.33
C LEU A 863 -32.98 -9.18 -17.92
N LEU A 864 -32.58 -10.45 -17.85
CA LEU A 864 -31.32 -10.94 -18.43
C LEU A 864 -31.29 -10.81 -19.98
N ALA A 865 -32.45 -10.82 -20.63
CA ALA A 865 -32.60 -10.60 -22.07
C ALA A 865 -32.56 -9.12 -22.49
N LEU A 866 -32.94 -8.19 -21.59
CA LEU A 866 -32.89 -6.73 -21.85
C LEU A 866 -31.53 -6.11 -21.53
N GLU A 867 -30.70 -6.78 -20.74
CA GLU A 867 -29.38 -6.29 -20.31
C GLU A 867 -28.25 -6.71 -21.26
N SER A 868 -27.09 -6.06 -21.13
CA SER A 868 -25.95 -6.30 -22.04
C SER A 868 -25.37 -7.72 -21.89
N ALA A 869 -25.29 -8.44 -23.01
CA ALA A 869 -24.81 -9.83 -23.11
C ALA A 869 -23.36 -10.03 -22.66
N GLN A 870 -22.51 -8.99 -22.70
CA GLN A 870 -21.16 -9.09 -22.11
C GLN A 870 -21.20 -9.33 -20.58
N TYR A 871 -22.32 -9.03 -19.90
CA TYR A 871 -22.50 -9.28 -18.46
C TYR A 871 -23.26 -10.58 -18.18
N THR A 872 -24.17 -11.00 -19.07
CA THR A 872 -25.04 -12.17 -18.89
C THR A 872 -24.64 -13.40 -19.71
N LEU A 873 -23.59 -13.31 -20.53
CA LEU A 873 -23.07 -14.34 -21.44
C LEU A 873 -24.14 -14.95 -22.40
N ARG A 874 -25.07 -14.14 -22.91
CA ARG A 874 -26.05 -14.67 -23.87
C ARG A 874 -25.37 -15.19 -25.14
N SER A 875 -25.71 -16.43 -25.50
CA SER A 875 -25.18 -17.14 -26.67
C SER A 875 -26.14 -17.15 -27.87
N ASP A 876 -27.21 -16.35 -27.82
CA ASP A 876 -28.06 -16.02 -28.98
C ASP A 876 -27.30 -15.14 -30.00
N ALA A 877 -27.88 -14.94 -31.19
CA ALA A 877 -27.21 -14.19 -32.27
C ALA A 877 -26.81 -12.76 -31.86
N SER A 878 -27.71 -12.01 -31.21
CA SER A 878 -27.43 -10.65 -30.74
C SER A 878 -26.37 -10.64 -29.63
N GLY A 879 -26.44 -11.61 -28.71
CA GLY A 879 -25.48 -11.75 -27.63
C GLY A 879 -24.07 -12.08 -28.13
N ARG A 880 -23.95 -12.88 -29.19
CA ARG A 880 -22.67 -13.18 -29.86
C ARG A 880 -22.08 -11.97 -30.55
N GLU A 881 -22.89 -11.18 -31.27
CA GLU A 881 -22.44 -9.94 -31.89
C GLU A 881 -21.90 -8.96 -30.84
N GLU A 882 -22.63 -8.79 -29.73
CA GLU A 882 -22.26 -7.91 -28.62
C GLU A 882 -21.00 -8.39 -27.88
N ILE A 883 -20.89 -9.69 -27.56
CA ILE A 883 -19.69 -10.27 -26.96
C ILE A 883 -18.49 -10.14 -27.90
N THR A 884 -18.68 -10.35 -29.21
CA THR A 884 -17.60 -10.20 -30.21
C THR A 884 -17.15 -8.74 -30.31
N ALA A 885 -18.07 -7.77 -30.25
CA ALA A 885 -17.73 -6.35 -30.15
C ALA A 885 -16.93 -6.03 -28.88
N ALA A 886 -17.39 -6.48 -27.71
CA ALA A 886 -16.68 -6.30 -26.44
C ALA A 886 -15.28 -6.93 -26.43
N LEU A 887 -15.12 -8.10 -27.07
CA LEU A 887 -13.81 -8.73 -27.30
C LEU A 887 -12.93 -7.91 -28.25
N ARG A 888 -13.50 -7.33 -29.30
CA ARG A 888 -12.79 -6.49 -30.28
C ARG A 888 -12.27 -5.21 -29.62
N ASP A 889 -13.05 -4.60 -28.75
CA ASP A 889 -12.67 -3.41 -27.99
C ASP A 889 -11.62 -3.73 -26.90
N SER A 890 -11.81 -4.82 -26.15
CA SER A 890 -10.82 -5.32 -25.20
C SER A 890 -9.48 -5.69 -25.87
N ALA A 891 -9.52 -6.24 -27.08
CA ALA A 891 -8.30 -6.52 -27.86
C ALA A 891 -7.56 -5.23 -28.28
N LYS A 892 -8.24 -4.10 -28.52
CA LYS A 892 -7.57 -2.80 -28.78
C LYS A 892 -6.70 -2.40 -27.59
N ALA A 893 -7.22 -2.54 -26.36
CA ALA A 893 -6.49 -2.19 -25.14
C ALA A 893 -5.24 -3.07 -24.93
N LEU A 894 -5.30 -4.35 -25.28
CA LEU A 894 -4.18 -5.30 -25.16
C LEU A 894 -3.20 -5.28 -26.34
N ARG A 895 -3.52 -4.62 -27.47
CA ARG A 895 -2.63 -4.52 -28.64
C ARG A 895 -1.55 -3.44 -28.52
N VAL A 896 -1.57 -2.67 -27.44
CA VAL A 896 -0.68 -1.53 -27.20
C VAL A 896 -0.17 -1.51 -25.77
N ASN A 897 0.83 -0.68 -25.51
CA ASN A 897 1.24 -0.27 -24.16
C ASN A 897 1.63 -1.44 -23.23
N PHE A 898 2.30 -2.48 -23.75
CA PHE A 898 2.76 -3.63 -22.96
C PHE A 898 3.53 -3.21 -21.70
N ALA A 899 4.39 -2.20 -21.81
CA ALA A 899 5.12 -1.58 -20.70
C ALA A 899 4.19 -1.10 -19.57
N GLY A 900 3.03 -0.54 -19.90
CA GLY A 900 2.00 -0.09 -18.95
C GLY A 900 1.41 -1.23 -18.11
N PHE A 901 1.39 -2.46 -18.62
CA PHE A 901 0.97 -3.67 -17.89
C PHE A 901 2.14 -4.41 -17.23
N THR A 902 3.38 -3.93 -17.40
CA THR A 902 4.61 -4.62 -17.00
C THR A 902 5.62 -3.66 -16.35
N SER A 903 6.65 -3.22 -17.06
CA SER A 903 7.81 -2.47 -16.52
C SER A 903 7.45 -1.15 -15.83
N GLU A 904 6.36 -0.51 -16.25
CA GLU A 904 5.93 0.78 -15.69
C GLU A 904 5.19 0.63 -14.36
N VAL A 905 4.53 -0.50 -14.12
CA VAL A 905 3.62 -0.71 -12.99
C VAL A 905 4.29 -0.43 -11.65
N ARG A 906 3.60 0.29 -10.77
CA ARG A 906 4.04 0.56 -9.38
C ARG A 906 3.08 0.04 -8.29
N SER A 907 1.94 -0.52 -8.67
CA SER A 907 0.93 -1.07 -7.74
C SER A 907 0.34 -2.34 -8.39
N THR A 908 0.61 -3.51 -7.81
CA THR A 908 0.34 -4.82 -8.45
C THR A 908 -1.14 -5.22 -8.40
N ASP A 909 -1.87 -4.63 -7.48
CA ASP A 909 -3.34 -4.52 -7.42
C ASP A 909 -3.96 -3.77 -8.62
N ARG A 910 -3.15 -3.01 -9.37
CA ARG A 910 -3.58 -2.16 -10.50
C ARG A 910 -2.90 -2.48 -11.84
N VAL A 911 -2.29 -3.67 -12.02
CA VAL A 911 -1.64 -4.07 -13.30
C VAL A 911 -2.51 -3.79 -14.54
N MET A 912 -3.78 -4.22 -14.53
CA MET A 912 -4.71 -4.06 -15.66
C MET A 912 -5.34 -2.66 -15.77
N ARG A 913 -4.87 -1.68 -14.99
CA ARG A 913 -5.49 -0.36 -14.84
C ARG A 913 -4.70 0.79 -15.46
N PHE A 914 -3.52 0.56 -16.05
CA PHE A 914 -2.70 1.63 -16.66
C PHE A 914 -3.51 2.59 -17.56
N ALA A 915 -4.32 2.05 -18.47
CA ALA A 915 -5.10 2.83 -19.42
C ALA A 915 -6.12 3.79 -18.75
N GLN A 916 -6.43 3.61 -17.47
CA GLN A 916 -7.26 4.57 -16.73
C GLN A 916 -6.58 5.93 -16.55
N PHE A 917 -5.24 6.00 -16.56
CA PHE A 917 -4.50 7.28 -16.55
C PHE A 917 -4.78 8.12 -17.82
N LEU A 918 -5.25 7.48 -18.90
CA LEU A 918 -5.57 8.13 -20.17
C LEU A 918 -7.05 8.54 -20.26
N ALA A 919 -7.84 8.39 -19.19
CA ALA A 919 -9.26 8.70 -19.18
C ALA A 919 -9.53 10.22 -19.25
N GLU A 920 -10.57 10.60 -19.99
CA GLU A 920 -11.03 11.99 -20.11
C GLU A 920 -11.66 12.52 -18.80
N ASP A 921 -12.29 11.63 -18.03
CA ASP A 921 -13.02 11.93 -16.79
C ASP A 921 -12.94 10.71 -15.85
N TYR A 922 -12.95 10.99 -14.54
CA TYR A 922 -12.72 10.02 -13.46
C TYR A 922 -13.92 9.99 -12.50
N LYS A 923 -14.98 9.25 -12.85
CA LYS A 923 -16.20 9.21 -12.03
C LYS A 923 -16.57 7.79 -11.58
N PHE A 924 -16.17 7.38 -10.37
CA PHE A 924 -16.60 6.12 -9.75
C PHE A 924 -16.46 4.88 -10.67
N ASP A 925 -15.23 4.64 -11.14
CA ASP A 925 -14.87 3.59 -12.11
C ASP A 925 -15.57 3.66 -13.50
N ASP A 926 -16.29 4.76 -13.79
CA ASP A 926 -16.76 5.14 -15.14
C ASP A 926 -15.64 5.92 -15.87
N TYR A 927 -14.66 5.17 -16.39
CA TYR A 927 -13.52 5.72 -17.13
C TYR A 927 -13.92 6.06 -18.57
N LYS A 928 -14.04 7.36 -18.89
CA LYS A 928 -14.44 7.83 -20.23
C LYS A 928 -13.26 8.01 -21.18
N GLY A 929 -13.51 7.83 -22.48
CA GLY A 929 -12.50 7.95 -23.54
C GLY A 929 -11.52 6.78 -23.66
N VAL A 930 -11.60 5.77 -22.78
CA VAL A 930 -10.66 4.63 -22.72
C VAL A 930 -11.39 3.29 -22.67
N THR A 931 -10.66 2.22 -22.99
CA THR A 931 -11.12 0.83 -22.85
C THR A 931 -10.12 0.06 -22.01
N LEU A 932 -10.60 -0.74 -21.06
CA LEU A 932 -9.77 -1.62 -20.24
C LEU A 932 -9.80 -3.07 -20.76
N PRO A 933 -8.74 -3.87 -20.53
CA PRO A 933 -8.78 -5.32 -20.81
C PRO A 933 -9.91 -6.01 -20.04
N LYS A 934 -10.88 -6.60 -20.75
CA LYS A 934 -12.06 -7.27 -20.17
C LYS A 934 -11.72 -8.70 -19.71
N HIS A 935 -10.70 -8.86 -18.86
CA HIS A 935 -10.24 -10.17 -18.37
C HIS A 935 -11.34 -10.98 -17.65
N GLU A 936 -12.27 -10.32 -16.96
CA GLU A 936 -13.47 -10.96 -16.39
C GLU A 936 -14.42 -11.55 -17.44
N LEU A 937 -14.53 -10.96 -18.63
CA LEU A 937 -15.32 -11.53 -19.73
C LEU A 937 -14.66 -12.81 -20.23
N LEU A 938 -13.34 -12.79 -20.43
CA LEU A 938 -12.57 -13.95 -20.86
C LEU A 938 -12.67 -15.10 -19.84
N TYR A 939 -12.48 -14.82 -18.54
CA TYR A 939 -12.63 -15.81 -17.46
C TYR A 939 -14.01 -16.47 -17.47
N ARG A 940 -15.08 -15.65 -17.54
CA ARG A 940 -16.47 -16.13 -17.57
C ARG A 940 -16.77 -16.97 -18.83
N MET A 941 -16.31 -16.52 -20.00
CA MET A 941 -16.45 -17.29 -21.26
C MET A 941 -15.78 -18.67 -21.20
N VAL A 942 -14.56 -18.78 -20.66
CA VAL A 942 -13.84 -20.07 -20.66
C VAL A 942 -14.30 -21.01 -19.55
N SER A 943 -14.73 -20.49 -18.39
CA SER A 943 -15.06 -21.30 -17.22
C SER A 943 -16.54 -21.61 -17.04
N GLY A 944 -17.43 -20.84 -17.67
CA GLY A 944 -18.87 -20.88 -17.41
C GLY A 944 -19.30 -20.24 -16.10
N ASP A 945 -18.38 -19.59 -15.37
CA ASP A 945 -18.74 -18.70 -14.27
C ASP A 945 -19.54 -17.50 -14.80
N THR A 946 -20.45 -16.98 -13.98
CA THR A 946 -21.33 -15.86 -14.32
C THR A 946 -20.88 -14.54 -13.66
N ASN A 947 -19.99 -14.61 -12.67
CA ASN A 947 -19.50 -13.43 -11.95
C ASN A 947 -17.96 -13.29 -12.01
N ALA A 948 -17.41 -12.32 -11.28
CA ALA A 948 -15.97 -12.10 -11.16
C ALA A 948 -15.28 -13.23 -10.38
N PRO A 949 -13.99 -13.53 -10.66
CA PRO A 949 -13.30 -14.69 -10.08
C PRO A 949 -13.03 -14.59 -8.58
N ARG A 950 -13.27 -13.43 -7.93
CA ARG A 950 -13.08 -13.23 -6.48
C ARG A 950 -13.88 -14.24 -5.64
N PHE A 951 -15.00 -14.73 -6.17
CA PHE A 951 -15.84 -15.73 -5.51
C PHE A 951 -16.25 -16.86 -6.47
N PRO A 952 -15.28 -17.74 -6.84
CA PRO A 952 -15.33 -18.51 -8.07
C PRO A 952 -16.38 -19.62 -8.04
N GLN A 953 -17.14 -19.75 -9.13
CA GLN A 953 -18.14 -20.80 -9.36
C GLN A 953 -18.06 -21.34 -10.79
N MET A 954 -16.84 -21.65 -11.23
CA MET A 954 -16.57 -22.24 -12.54
C MET A 954 -17.38 -23.51 -12.75
N ALA A 955 -17.95 -23.66 -13.94
CA ALA A 955 -18.59 -24.90 -14.37
C ALA A 955 -17.58 -25.95 -14.83
N VAL A 956 -16.47 -25.49 -15.42
CA VAL A 956 -15.41 -26.32 -15.98
C VAL A 956 -14.05 -25.64 -15.87
N ARG A 957 -12.99 -26.43 -15.67
CA ARG A 957 -11.60 -26.06 -15.91
C ARG A 957 -11.02 -26.96 -17.01
N TRP A 958 -10.27 -26.39 -17.94
CA TRP A 958 -9.68 -27.12 -19.05
C TRP A 958 -8.24 -27.49 -18.73
N LEU A 959 -7.96 -28.78 -18.55
CA LEU A 959 -6.62 -29.30 -18.25
C LEU A 959 -5.80 -29.37 -19.53
N THR A 960 -5.36 -28.18 -19.97
CA THR A 960 -4.57 -27.94 -21.18
C THR A 960 -3.98 -26.52 -21.15
N PRO A 961 -2.86 -26.25 -21.84
CA PRO A 961 -2.25 -24.91 -21.86
C PRO A 961 -3.15 -23.83 -22.50
N ALA A 962 -3.11 -22.60 -21.97
CA ALA A 962 -3.84 -21.44 -22.48
C ALA A 962 -3.24 -20.83 -23.77
N LYS A 963 -2.96 -21.68 -24.77
CA LYS A 963 -2.35 -21.34 -26.06
C LYS A 963 -3.05 -22.09 -27.20
N ASP A 964 -3.20 -21.46 -28.36
CA ASP A 964 -3.77 -22.05 -29.58
C ASP A 964 -5.15 -22.71 -29.34
N ILE A 965 -5.95 -22.10 -28.45
CA ILE A 965 -7.31 -22.54 -28.10
C ILE A 965 -8.21 -21.33 -27.84
N ALA A 966 -9.49 -21.47 -28.18
CA ALA A 966 -10.58 -20.63 -27.70
C ALA A 966 -11.70 -21.51 -27.15
N VAL A 967 -12.38 -21.02 -26.11
CA VAL A 967 -13.48 -21.67 -25.42
C VAL A 967 -14.60 -20.68 -25.13
N PHE A 968 -15.83 -21.01 -25.52
CA PHE A 968 -17.02 -20.30 -25.05
C PHE A 968 -18.01 -21.30 -24.44
N VAL A 969 -18.10 -21.32 -23.11
CA VAL A 969 -19.15 -22.02 -22.39
C VAL A 969 -20.47 -21.27 -22.62
N THR A 970 -21.29 -21.81 -23.53
CA THR A 970 -22.53 -21.20 -24.01
C THR A 970 -23.73 -21.52 -23.12
N LYS A 971 -23.61 -22.54 -22.26
CA LYS A 971 -24.61 -22.95 -21.26
C LYS A 971 -23.91 -23.66 -20.10
N ALA A 972 -24.16 -23.21 -18.87
CA ALA A 972 -23.73 -23.88 -17.65
C ALA A 972 -24.86 -23.85 -16.60
N ASN A 973 -25.17 -25.00 -16.02
CA ASN A 973 -25.98 -25.14 -14.82
C ASN A 973 -25.67 -26.46 -14.11
N THR A 974 -26.29 -26.70 -12.96
CA THR A 974 -26.09 -27.92 -12.13
C THR A 974 -26.43 -29.25 -12.82
N ASN A 975 -27.02 -29.24 -14.02
CA ASN A 975 -27.39 -30.43 -14.79
C ASN A 975 -26.84 -30.45 -16.23
N HIS A 976 -26.27 -29.35 -16.75
CA HIS A 976 -25.86 -29.25 -18.15
C HIS A 976 -24.61 -28.39 -18.31
N LEU A 977 -23.72 -28.81 -19.20
CA LEU A 977 -22.60 -28.01 -19.70
C LEU A 977 -22.59 -28.09 -21.24
N THR A 978 -22.66 -26.95 -21.91
CA THR A 978 -22.44 -26.84 -23.36
C THR A 978 -21.33 -25.83 -23.60
N ALA A 979 -20.32 -26.21 -24.38
CA ALA A 979 -19.16 -25.37 -24.67
C ALA A 979 -18.73 -25.48 -26.13
N GLU A 980 -18.45 -24.34 -26.76
CA GLU A 980 -17.82 -24.24 -28.06
C GLU A 980 -16.30 -24.16 -27.91
N LEU A 981 -15.59 -24.96 -28.70
CA LEU A 981 -14.16 -25.20 -28.60
C LEU A 981 -13.53 -25.05 -29.98
N PHE A 982 -12.45 -24.29 -30.09
CA PHE A 982 -11.70 -24.14 -31.34
C PHE A 982 -10.20 -24.32 -31.07
N HIS A 983 -9.53 -25.19 -31.84
CA HIS A 983 -8.09 -25.40 -31.76
C HIS A 983 -7.36 -24.79 -32.95
N PHE A 984 -6.40 -23.90 -32.68
CA PHE A 984 -5.61 -23.17 -33.70
C PHE A 984 -4.31 -23.89 -34.11
N GLY A 985 -4.01 -25.05 -33.53
CA GLY A 985 -2.83 -25.85 -33.89
C GLY A 985 -3.01 -26.62 -35.20
N LYS A 986 -2.04 -27.49 -35.50
CA LYS A 986 -1.98 -28.27 -36.75
C LYS A 986 -2.31 -29.75 -36.60
N GLU A 987 -2.29 -30.25 -35.38
CA GLU A 987 -2.48 -31.66 -35.02
C GLU A 987 -3.69 -31.81 -34.08
N ASP A 988 -4.17 -33.04 -33.88
CA ASP A 988 -5.20 -33.33 -32.88
C ASP A 988 -4.71 -32.96 -31.46
N ARG A 989 -5.52 -32.19 -30.74
CA ARG A 989 -5.25 -31.79 -29.36
C ARG A 989 -6.02 -32.67 -28.38
N PHE A 990 -5.28 -33.32 -27.49
CA PHE A 990 -5.84 -34.03 -26.34
C PHE A 990 -5.90 -33.10 -25.13
N LEU A 991 -7.01 -33.12 -24.40
CA LEU A 991 -7.18 -32.40 -23.13
C LEU A 991 -8.26 -33.04 -22.26
N GLU A 992 -8.38 -32.59 -21.02
CA GLU A 992 -9.50 -32.96 -20.15
C GLU A 992 -10.33 -31.74 -19.74
N ALA A 993 -11.64 -31.93 -19.59
CA ALA A 993 -12.54 -31.01 -18.93
C ALA A 993 -12.79 -31.49 -17.49
N GLU A 994 -12.31 -30.73 -16.50
CA GLU A 994 -12.58 -30.96 -15.08
C GLU A 994 -13.90 -30.25 -14.71
N LEU A 995 -14.93 -31.05 -14.44
CA LEU A 995 -16.31 -30.63 -14.25
C LEU A 995 -16.57 -30.27 -12.78
N ARG A 996 -16.99 -29.02 -12.54
CA ARG A 996 -17.02 -28.41 -11.20
C ARG A 996 -18.41 -27.99 -10.71
N LEU A 997 -19.40 -27.81 -11.60
CA LEU A 997 -20.77 -27.37 -11.25
C LEU A 997 -21.84 -28.46 -11.38
N LEU A 998 -21.60 -29.54 -12.14
CA LEU A 998 -22.58 -30.62 -12.30
C LEU A 998 -22.80 -31.32 -10.95
N LYS A 999 -24.07 -31.56 -10.60
CA LYS A 999 -24.42 -32.35 -9.42
C LYS A 999 -24.04 -33.84 -9.63
N PRO A 1000 -23.92 -34.65 -8.56
CA PRO A 1000 -23.70 -36.08 -8.71
C PRO A 1000 -24.79 -36.78 -9.53
N GLY A 1001 -24.38 -37.67 -10.44
CA GLY A 1001 -25.28 -38.34 -11.40
C GLY A 1001 -24.54 -38.93 -12.59
N ARG A 1002 -25.28 -39.62 -13.48
CA ARG A 1002 -24.76 -40.11 -14.76
C ARG A 1002 -25.10 -39.14 -15.89
N TYR A 1003 -24.12 -38.90 -16.75
CA TYR A 1003 -24.21 -37.93 -17.84
C TYR A 1003 -23.74 -38.55 -19.14
N LYS A 1004 -24.49 -38.30 -20.22
CA LYS A 1004 -24.02 -38.56 -21.58
C LYS A 1004 -23.28 -37.32 -22.09
N ALA A 1005 -22.18 -37.55 -22.79
CA ALA A 1005 -21.37 -36.49 -23.40
C ALA A 1005 -21.25 -36.72 -24.91
N SER A 1006 -21.23 -35.63 -25.67
CA SER A 1006 -21.04 -35.68 -27.12
C SER A 1006 -20.22 -34.49 -27.61
N LEU A 1007 -19.47 -34.69 -28.70
CA LEU A 1007 -18.71 -33.65 -29.38
C LEU A 1007 -19.22 -33.55 -30.82
N LYS A 1008 -19.77 -32.38 -31.17
CA LYS A 1008 -20.31 -32.09 -32.50
C LYS A 1008 -19.33 -31.25 -33.31
N GLU A 1009 -18.99 -31.69 -34.52
CA GLU A 1009 -18.03 -31.06 -35.42
C GLU A 1009 -18.59 -31.00 -36.85
N ALA A 1010 -18.71 -29.81 -37.44
CA ALA A 1010 -19.19 -29.63 -38.83
C ALA A 1010 -20.50 -30.39 -39.15
N GLY A 1011 -21.38 -30.58 -38.16
CA GLY A 1011 -22.64 -31.33 -38.29
C GLY A 1011 -22.58 -32.80 -37.84
N ASN A 1012 -21.40 -33.42 -37.85
CA ASN A 1012 -21.20 -34.78 -37.32
C ASN A 1012 -21.24 -34.76 -35.79
N VAL A 1013 -21.85 -35.77 -35.18
CA VAL A 1013 -21.87 -35.93 -33.71
C VAL A 1013 -21.11 -37.20 -33.34
N SER A 1014 -20.08 -37.06 -32.51
CA SER A 1014 -19.37 -38.18 -31.89
C SER A 1014 -19.83 -38.34 -30.44
N THR A 1015 -20.18 -39.57 -30.06
CA THR A 1015 -20.51 -39.91 -28.68
C THR A 1015 -19.21 -40.06 -27.90
N LEU A 1016 -19.07 -39.33 -26.80
CA LEU A 1016 -17.96 -39.49 -25.86
C LEU A 1016 -18.34 -40.52 -24.77
N PRO A 1017 -17.37 -41.07 -24.02
CA PRO A 1017 -17.67 -41.93 -22.89
C PRO A 1017 -18.65 -41.27 -21.90
N ALA A 1018 -19.61 -42.06 -21.39
CA ALA A 1018 -20.52 -41.59 -20.35
C ALA A 1018 -19.73 -41.28 -19.05
N ILE A 1019 -20.16 -40.26 -18.33
CA ILE A 1019 -19.45 -39.71 -17.17
C ILE A 1019 -20.31 -39.95 -15.93
N GLU A 1020 -19.71 -40.53 -14.90
CA GLU A 1020 -20.31 -40.62 -13.58
C GLU A 1020 -19.75 -39.49 -12.71
N VAL A 1021 -20.53 -38.42 -12.51
CA VAL A 1021 -20.18 -37.34 -11.60
C VAL A 1021 -20.46 -37.80 -10.18
N LYS A 1022 -19.44 -37.73 -9.31
CA LYS A 1022 -19.50 -38.19 -7.91
C LYS A 1022 -19.51 -37.00 -6.95
N ALA A 1023 -20.01 -37.23 -5.74
CA ALA A 1023 -19.78 -36.31 -4.63
C ALA A 1023 -18.30 -36.40 -4.19
N GLY A 1024 -17.68 -35.26 -3.88
CA GLY A 1024 -16.25 -35.19 -3.57
C GLY A 1024 -15.43 -34.70 -4.78
N PRO A 1025 -14.37 -35.41 -5.21
CA PRO A 1025 -13.45 -34.92 -6.24
C PRO A 1025 -14.10 -34.59 -7.58
N PHE A 1026 -13.63 -33.51 -8.20
CA PHE A 1026 -14.12 -33.09 -9.52
C PHE A 1026 -13.90 -34.16 -10.59
N SER A 1027 -14.95 -34.45 -11.34
CA SER A 1027 -14.96 -35.50 -12.36
C SER A 1027 -14.37 -34.98 -13.67
N ARG A 1028 -13.65 -35.82 -14.41
CA ARG A 1028 -12.93 -35.43 -15.63
C ARG A 1028 -13.47 -36.13 -16.86
N LEU A 1029 -13.57 -35.39 -17.95
CA LEU A 1029 -13.86 -35.90 -19.29
C LEU A 1029 -12.66 -35.64 -20.19
N SER A 1030 -11.98 -36.69 -20.63
CA SER A 1030 -10.95 -36.58 -21.67
C SER A 1030 -11.62 -36.40 -23.04
N LEU A 1031 -11.11 -35.49 -23.86
CA LEU A 1031 -11.58 -35.22 -25.22
C LEU A 1031 -10.43 -34.98 -26.19
N LYS A 1032 -10.71 -35.20 -27.48
CA LYS A 1032 -9.80 -34.93 -28.59
C LYS A 1032 -10.41 -33.85 -29.48
N LEU A 1033 -9.75 -32.71 -29.63
CA LEU A 1033 -10.16 -31.62 -30.51
C LEU A 1033 -9.34 -31.64 -31.81
N PRO A 1034 -9.98 -31.69 -32.99
CA PRO A 1034 -9.26 -31.56 -34.25
C PRO A 1034 -8.78 -30.11 -34.49
N PRO A 1035 -7.71 -29.92 -35.26
CA PRO A 1035 -7.21 -28.60 -35.65
C PRO A 1035 -8.19 -27.90 -36.62
N GLY A 1036 -8.29 -26.57 -36.48
CA GLY A 1036 -8.96 -25.70 -37.46
C GLY A 1036 -10.49 -25.82 -37.54
N LYS A 1037 -11.14 -26.53 -36.61
CA LYS A 1037 -12.60 -26.75 -36.62
C LYS A 1037 -13.23 -26.26 -35.33
N LEU A 1038 -14.43 -25.68 -35.45
CA LEU A 1038 -15.30 -25.43 -34.32
C LEU A 1038 -15.99 -26.73 -33.90
N ALA A 1039 -15.78 -27.12 -32.65
CA ALA A 1039 -16.43 -28.25 -32.01
C ALA A 1039 -17.38 -27.77 -30.91
N THR A 1040 -18.51 -28.43 -30.71
CA THR A 1040 -19.42 -28.17 -29.59
C THR A 1040 -19.46 -29.40 -28.68
N LEU A 1041 -18.92 -29.26 -27.47
CA LEU A 1041 -19.10 -30.22 -26.38
C LEU A 1041 -20.48 -29.99 -25.77
N ASP A 1042 -21.26 -31.06 -25.62
CA ASP A 1042 -22.51 -31.06 -24.86
C ASP A 1042 -22.53 -32.21 -23.86
N ILE A 1043 -22.78 -31.87 -22.59
CA ILE A 1043 -22.91 -32.78 -21.46
C ILE A 1043 -24.27 -32.53 -20.81
N GLN A 1044 -25.07 -33.59 -20.72
CA GLN A 1044 -26.44 -33.55 -20.21
C GLN A 1044 -26.76 -34.89 -19.50
N PRO A 1045 -27.81 -34.95 -18.66
CA PRO A 1045 -28.10 -36.16 -17.89
C PRO A 1045 -28.37 -37.38 -18.79
N GLU A 1046 -27.94 -38.55 -18.32
CA GLU A 1046 -28.48 -39.83 -18.80
C GLU A 1046 -29.92 -39.92 -18.28
N GLY A 1047 -30.89 -40.10 -19.19
CA GLY A 1047 -32.33 -39.85 -18.94
C GLY A 1047 -33.08 -41.00 -18.30
#